data_AF-A0A415ZGY1-F1
#
_entry.id   AF-A0A415ZGY1-F1
#
_cell.length_a   1.000
_cell.length_b   1.000
_cell.length_c   1.000
_cell.angle_alpha   90.00
_cell.angle_beta   90.00
_cell.angle_gamma   90.00
#
_symmetry.space_group_name_H-M   'P 1'
#
loop_
_entity.id
_entity.type
_entity.pdbx_description
1 polymer ?
#
loop_
_entity_poly.entity_id
_entity_poly.type
_entity_poly.pdbx_seq_one_letter_code
_entity_poly.pdbx_strand_id
1 'polypeptide(L)'
;MKKRILSGLLVAAMLLTSLPTAAFAADDTNAEAPDTGETQTILPQSEEDAEQSTVTAPSYEVSTTAELSNALTQIAVSESGEAMIVLKADVNAPAESNVASFGANGKHITVCSTAGNLFKLNMASRGILTGDCTFDNVDVTGSRLFCNGYRTIFTENGQIHLSETLYGGGYKKTVASTYVVIAATGYINPTSSSGLHDVIGGSYQGSVEGDTYLEITGDIQMQSGNHLNPGCMKGDGSSGDGRNVPDVYVGGNATLIYDNKNSTATASPSIEGTYGCEMKGNVTLDVRAGSVVGIAGTEEPLEKSIIRGDLHIIAGNPDYENTDRILRLGSNWPIVGAGNRFATYPGVEGNYTVGGNITIDTYENVWSWDKGVDPTTDHDKWYDIPEIYGAIRGNVGGSITINAHGSHVENITGASDSSTVGGDVTINATNVELKNYYYEDPDYDEGDIYANYRSIINGKCAINVDGGDVNIVRLTNGKTVNEDSQITITGSPKIRTGVLSTSNYDKTPKNVAVTLTDCTATIPFIQSSTHTRVTNNSDVKLNGLWLTGSLTVDEGSILKTDDLDDMELSGNVVVNGTWEQLFINSSRAAAYDVTIAGTMAVGKSGKYIGHGSTHVAGDVNSCGMMALMKPSEFGGNYAGTNAELRLPAVVTNYTAADIPLKIGGLSTGTTTVNTMDPADWQTLKKPALGDNYILSEKNTDSPAQNVFVLGNADAVEDGWFLKRMADADGSNNYYMWQVANGIRVIFDKNGGDTEASPRIMSQEKVAGSANHFDLPTTNPTRSGYIFTGWNTKADGSGDAFTAATDVTSNITVYAQWKDSTTYSVTYKDGVDGTVFADQTTADLHVGDTTPAFSGTPTRSGYTFTGWEPSVAATVTDNAVYTAQWAKNSSSSHHSTRYTLHYESNGGTAYKDERYSSGTKVTLDKTPTRESYTFTGWYADQALTQKITTVTMNSNKTVYAGWEATGVPDKLNGDDHYAYVIGYLDGNVRPNANVSRAETATIFFRLLKSDIRDGNLIADNGFSDVSDGQWHNKAISTMAKLGIVKGRRADNFDPDASITRAEFAAICARFNTKPVENSGSFSDISGHWAENEIERAAAFGWISGYPDGTFRPDARITRAEAMTMINRVLCRMPQSKSDLLDSMVTWPDNKPSDWHYIAVQEATNSHDFDRKGEVGESWTKLTSVPDWKRYQ
;
A
#
# COMPACT_ATOMS: atom_id res chain seq x y z
N MET A 1 20.94 46.36 -3.55
CA MET A 1 21.79 46.99 -2.51
C MET A 1 22.90 45.99 -2.11
N LYS A 2 24.17 46.34 -2.35
CA LYS A 2 25.45 45.83 -1.77
C LYS A 2 25.71 44.30 -1.55
N LYS A 3 26.66 43.79 -2.37
CA LYS A 3 27.97 43.14 -2.04
C LYS A 3 28.06 41.74 -1.38
N ARG A 4 28.74 40.81 -2.10
CA ARG A 4 30.02 40.06 -1.82
C ARG A 4 29.95 38.69 -2.55
N ILE A 5 30.70 38.35 -3.60
CA ILE A 5 32.17 38.16 -3.85
C ILE A 5 32.87 37.22 -2.86
N LEU A 6 33.19 36.00 -3.33
CA LEU A 6 34.53 35.34 -3.47
C LEU A 6 34.25 33.87 -3.88
N SER A 7 34.56 33.33 -5.06
CA SER A 7 35.84 33.18 -5.82
C SER A 7 36.81 32.13 -5.23
N GLY A 8 37.11 31.09 -6.03
CA GLY A 8 38.33 30.27 -5.95
C GLY A 8 38.15 28.89 -6.59
N LEU A 9 38.43 28.68 -7.89
CA LEU A 9 39.71 28.20 -8.48
C LEU A 9 40.03 26.73 -8.10
N LEU A 10 40.43 25.79 -8.96
CA LEU A 10 41.05 25.81 -10.29
C LEU A 10 41.29 24.34 -10.77
N VAL A 11 41.58 24.19 -12.08
CA VAL A 11 42.32 23.10 -12.80
C VAL A 11 41.56 21.80 -13.08
N ALA A 12 41.13 21.51 -14.33
CA ALA A 12 41.89 21.01 -15.50
C ALA A 12 42.44 19.57 -15.28
N ALA A 13 42.55 18.65 -16.24
CA ALA A 13 42.62 18.71 -17.70
C ALA A 13 42.66 17.26 -18.24
N MET A 14 42.25 17.07 -19.52
CA MET A 14 42.83 16.13 -20.52
C MET A 14 42.62 14.61 -20.28
N LEU A 15 42.47 13.71 -21.27
CA LEU A 15 42.69 13.74 -22.72
C LEU A 15 41.97 12.54 -23.39
N LEU A 16 41.38 12.81 -24.56
CA LEU A 16 41.20 12.06 -25.82
C LEU A 16 41.41 10.53 -25.97
N THR A 17 40.69 10.05 -27.01
CA THR A 17 40.90 8.93 -27.97
C THR A 17 40.06 7.67 -27.68
N SER A 18 39.34 7.03 -28.61
CA SER A 18 39.16 7.16 -30.07
C SER A 18 38.03 6.20 -30.53
N LEU A 19 37.23 6.66 -31.50
CA LEU A 19 36.28 5.95 -32.39
C LEU A 19 36.90 4.73 -33.16
N PRO A 20 36.18 4.05 -34.09
CA PRO A 20 34.81 3.51 -34.14
C PRO A 20 34.77 2.06 -34.73
N THR A 21 33.61 1.40 -34.82
CA THR A 21 33.14 0.68 -36.04
C THR A 21 31.74 0.06 -35.86
N ALA A 22 30.94 0.18 -36.92
CA ALA A 22 29.53 -0.18 -37.05
C ALA A 22 29.30 -1.66 -37.44
N ALA A 23 28.08 -2.19 -37.21
CA ALA A 23 27.24 -2.86 -38.22
C ALA A 23 25.97 -3.56 -37.66
N PHE A 24 24.81 -3.05 -38.10
CA PHE A 24 23.63 -3.73 -38.65
C PHE A 24 22.66 -4.65 -37.84
N ALA A 25 21.37 -4.25 -37.95
CA ALA A 25 20.12 -5.03 -38.17
C ALA A 25 19.58 -5.87 -36.97
N ALA A 26 18.29 -6.00 -36.67
CA ALA A 26 16.97 -5.71 -37.26
C ALA A 26 15.95 -5.68 -36.07
N ASP A 27 15.02 -4.74 -35.96
CA ASP A 27 13.63 -4.72 -36.47
C ASP A 27 12.60 -5.55 -35.64
N ASP A 28 11.43 -4.93 -35.44
CA ASP A 28 10.15 -5.40 -34.85
C ASP A 28 10.02 -5.50 -33.30
N THR A 29 8.96 -5.05 -32.60
CA THR A 29 7.79 -4.17 -32.82
C THR A 29 7.06 -3.99 -31.47
N ASN A 30 6.45 -2.81 -31.25
CA ASN A 30 5.27 -2.49 -30.40
C ASN A 30 5.32 -2.74 -28.88
N ALA A 31 5.50 -1.72 -28.02
CA ALA A 31 4.68 -0.53 -27.73
C ALA A 31 3.77 -0.74 -26.49
N GLU A 32 4.31 -0.32 -25.33
CA GLU A 32 3.55 0.15 -24.17
C GLU A 32 3.12 1.61 -24.40
N ALA A 33 1.94 1.95 -23.87
CA ALA A 33 1.39 3.30 -23.81
C ALA A 33 2.03 4.09 -22.65
N PRO A 34 2.38 5.38 -22.82
CA PRO A 34 2.89 6.21 -21.74
C PRO A 34 1.77 6.98 -21.03
N ASP A 35 1.94 7.07 -19.72
CA ASP A 35 1.21 7.90 -18.77
C ASP A 35 1.64 9.38 -18.86
N THR A 36 0.68 10.20 -18.47
CA THR A 36 0.53 11.64 -18.50
C THR A 36 1.62 12.39 -17.73
N GLY A 37 2.51 13.05 -18.47
CA GLY A 37 3.35 14.14 -17.97
C GLY A 37 2.68 15.49 -18.22
N GLU A 38 2.77 16.38 -17.24
CA GLU A 38 2.46 17.81 -17.36
C GLU A 38 2.98 18.36 -18.70
N THR A 39 2.07 18.74 -19.58
CA THR A 39 2.41 19.45 -20.82
C THR A 39 2.82 20.88 -20.48
N GLN A 40 4.09 21.08 -20.15
CA GLN A 40 4.78 22.28 -20.61
C GLN A 40 4.79 22.23 -22.14
N THR A 41 4.04 23.14 -22.75
CA THR A 41 4.08 23.40 -24.20
C THR A 41 5.47 23.93 -24.56
N ILE A 42 6.42 23.04 -24.81
CA ILE A 42 7.69 23.36 -25.47
C ILE A 42 7.42 23.41 -26.97
N LEU A 43 7.31 24.62 -27.52
CA LEU A 43 7.53 24.88 -28.94
C LEU A 43 9.02 24.66 -29.29
N PRO A 44 9.37 24.24 -30.51
CA PRO A 44 10.75 23.97 -30.88
C PRO A 44 11.58 25.26 -30.88
N GLN A 45 12.47 25.42 -29.89
CA GLN A 45 13.65 26.25 -30.04
C GLN A 45 14.64 25.50 -30.92
N SER A 46 14.80 25.97 -32.16
CA SER A 46 16.00 25.67 -32.95
C SER A 46 17.21 26.32 -32.27
N GLU A 47 18.05 25.52 -31.62
CA GLU A 47 19.43 25.90 -31.33
C GLU A 47 20.22 25.93 -32.64
N GLU A 48 20.18 27.08 -33.32
CA GLU A 48 21.30 27.55 -34.13
C GLU A 48 21.72 28.93 -33.59
N ASP A 49 22.42 28.93 -32.44
CA ASP A 49 23.18 30.09 -32.01
C ASP A 49 24.45 30.21 -32.86
N ALA A 50 24.28 30.79 -34.05
CA ALA A 50 25.35 31.47 -34.77
C ALA A 50 25.14 32.98 -34.64
N GLU A 51 25.86 33.60 -33.70
CA GLU A 51 26.12 35.04 -33.58
C GLU A 51 24.95 35.97 -33.94
N GLN A 52 23.94 36.13 -33.06
CA GLN A 52 22.97 37.21 -33.21
C GLN A 52 23.32 38.43 -32.34
N SER A 53 23.79 39.44 -33.06
CA SER A 53 24.03 40.82 -32.65
C SER A 53 22.96 41.37 -31.69
N THR A 54 23.38 42.06 -30.64
CA THR A 54 22.53 42.88 -29.76
C THR A 54 21.95 44.05 -30.55
N VAL A 55 20.94 43.80 -31.39
CA VAL A 55 20.16 44.83 -32.04
C VAL A 55 19.02 45.18 -31.08
N THR A 56 19.15 46.32 -30.39
CA THR A 56 18.03 46.92 -29.66
C THR A 56 16.84 47.00 -30.61
N ALA A 57 15.72 46.36 -30.27
CA ALA A 57 14.54 46.34 -31.13
C ALA A 57 14.19 47.79 -31.55
N PRO A 58 13.98 48.06 -32.85
CA PRO A 58 13.67 49.39 -33.32
C PRO A 58 12.39 49.90 -32.65
N SER A 59 12.50 51.08 -32.03
CA SER A 59 11.41 51.73 -31.29
C SER A 59 10.86 52.90 -32.10
N TYR A 60 9.54 52.96 -32.22
CA TYR A 60 8.83 53.97 -32.99
C TYR A 60 7.89 54.74 -32.08
N GLU A 61 8.15 56.04 -31.89
CA GLU A 61 7.24 56.91 -31.13
C GLU A 61 6.10 57.39 -32.03
N VAL A 62 4.86 57.24 -31.56
CA VAL A 62 3.66 57.48 -32.36
C VAL A 62 2.67 58.35 -31.59
N SER A 63 2.29 59.48 -32.16
CA SER A 63 1.29 60.43 -31.63
C SER A 63 0.04 60.55 -32.52
N THR A 64 0.07 60.00 -33.73
CA THR A 64 -1.02 60.09 -34.72
C THR A 64 -1.21 58.80 -35.51
N THR A 65 -2.40 58.58 -36.08
CA THR A 65 -2.67 57.43 -36.98
C THR A 65 -1.75 57.41 -38.21
N ALA A 66 -1.36 58.57 -38.74
CA ALA A 66 -0.44 58.63 -39.88
C ALA A 66 0.97 58.16 -39.50
N GLU A 67 1.45 58.55 -38.32
CA GLU A 67 2.72 58.06 -37.77
C GLU A 67 2.67 56.56 -37.51
N LEU A 68 1.54 56.03 -37.02
CA LEU A 68 1.37 54.60 -36.82
C LEU A 68 1.47 53.83 -38.14
N SER A 69 0.79 54.30 -39.18
CA SER A 69 0.84 53.69 -40.52
C SER A 69 2.25 53.70 -41.11
N ASN A 70 2.99 54.79 -40.93
CA ASN A 70 4.38 54.90 -41.34
C ASN A 70 5.29 53.94 -40.55
N ALA A 71 5.11 53.84 -39.23
CA ALA A 71 5.85 52.93 -38.37
C ALA A 71 5.64 51.47 -38.78
N LEU A 72 4.39 51.05 -39.00
CA LEU A 72 4.08 49.69 -39.47
C LEU A 72 4.71 49.38 -40.84
N THR A 73 4.73 50.36 -41.76
CA THR A 73 5.41 50.20 -43.06
C THR A 73 6.92 50.03 -42.91
N GLN A 74 7.55 50.77 -41.99
CA GLN A 74 8.99 50.65 -41.69
C GLN A 74 9.31 49.32 -41.01
N ILE A 75 8.46 48.87 -40.07
CA ILE A 75 8.61 47.57 -39.40
C ILE A 75 8.51 46.42 -40.40
N ALA A 76 7.58 46.49 -41.36
CA ALA A 76 7.36 45.45 -42.35
C ALA A 76 8.59 45.18 -43.25
N VAL A 77 9.42 46.19 -43.50
CA VAL A 77 10.65 46.07 -44.30
C VAL A 77 11.93 45.99 -43.45
N SER A 78 11.81 46.07 -42.12
CA SER A 78 12.94 45.98 -41.19
C SER A 78 13.57 44.58 -41.23
N GLU A 79 14.89 44.49 -41.04
CA GLU A 79 15.60 43.22 -40.86
C GLU A 79 15.35 42.60 -39.47
N SER A 80 15.01 43.43 -38.46
CA SER A 80 14.70 42.95 -37.10
C SER A 80 13.42 42.12 -37.10
N GLY A 81 13.42 41.00 -36.38
CA GLY A 81 12.21 40.20 -36.10
C GLY A 81 11.29 40.86 -35.08
N GLU A 82 11.83 41.74 -34.23
CA GLU A 82 11.09 42.44 -33.18
C GLU A 82 10.97 43.94 -33.46
N ALA A 83 9.92 44.58 -32.94
CA ALA A 83 9.76 46.03 -32.96
C ALA A 83 8.95 46.52 -31.75
N MET A 84 9.20 47.76 -31.32
CA MET A 84 8.45 48.41 -30.25
C MET A 84 7.73 49.65 -30.78
N ILE A 85 6.43 49.78 -30.50
CA ILE A 85 5.64 50.98 -30.80
C ILE A 85 5.29 51.65 -29.47
N VAL A 86 5.76 52.88 -29.29
CA VAL A 86 5.53 53.69 -28.08
C VAL A 86 4.49 54.77 -28.37
N LEU A 87 3.28 54.59 -27.83
CA LEU A 87 2.19 55.56 -27.96
C LEU A 87 2.44 56.79 -27.07
N LYS A 88 2.22 57.97 -27.66
CA LYS A 88 2.30 59.29 -27.02
C LYS A 88 0.93 59.98 -26.95
N ALA A 89 -0.08 59.42 -27.62
CA ALA A 89 -1.46 59.86 -27.65
C ALA A 89 -2.36 58.69 -28.09
N ASP A 90 -3.68 58.86 -27.95
CA ASP A 90 -4.67 57.93 -28.52
C ASP A 90 -4.56 57.90 -30.05
N VAL A 91 -4.57 56.70 -30.63
CA VAL A 91 -4.44 56.49 -32.07
C VAL A 91 -5.40 55.44 -32.59
N ASN A 92 -5.79 55.59 -33.86
CA ASN A 92 -6.52 54.54 -34.59
C ASN A 92 -5.55 53.71 -35.42
N ALA A 93 -5.73 52.38 -35.43
CA ALA A 93 -5.05 51.49 -36.36
C ALA A 93 -5.42 51.85 -37.82
N PRO A 94 -4.49 51.65 -38.78
CA PRO A 94 -4.78 51.90 -40.19
C PRO A 94 -6.01 51.14 -40.66
N ALA A 95 -7.00 51.83 -41.22
CA ALA A 95 -8.29 51.26 -41.58
C ALA A 95 -8.74 51.64 -42.99
N GLU A 96 -9.31 50.67 -43.70
CA GLU A 96 -10.04 50.86 -44.95
C GLU A 96 -11.50 50.47 -44.72
N SER A 97 -12.43 51.41 -44.93
CA SER A 97 -13.83 51.26 -44.53
C SER A 97 -13.94 50.94 -43.03
N ASN A 98 -14.62 49.85 -42.67
CA ASN A 98 -14.83 49.42 -41.29
C ASN A 98 -13.82 48.36 -40.81
N VAL A 99 -12.75 48.11 -41.57
CA VAL A 99 -11.74 47.08 -41.26
C VAL A 99 -10.40 47.76 -40.97
N ALA A 100 -9.89 47.60 -39.74
CA ALA A 100 -8.55 48.03 -39.39
C ALA A 100 -7.56 46.86 -39.49
N SER A 101 -6.34 47.14 -39.93
CA SER A 101 -5.24 46.17 -39.97
C SER A 101 -4.08 46.66 -39.11
N PHE A 102 -3.56 45.80 -38.23
CA PHE A 102 -2.46 46.11 -37.32
C PHE A 102 -1.42 44.98 -37.32
N GLY A 103 -0.14 45.31 -37.17
CA GLY A 103 0.94 44.32 -37.20
C GLY A 103 1.79 44.36 -38.48
N ALA A 104 2.72 43.40 -38.57
CA ALA A 104 3.54 43.17 -39.75
C ALA A 104 3.90 41.69 -39.86
N ASN A 105 3.76 41.11 -41.06
CA ASN A 105 3.94 39.67 -41.26
C ASN A 105 5.38 39.22 -40.94
N GLY A 106 5.51 38.14 -40.17
CA GLY A 106 6.80 37.61 -39.71
C GLY A 106 7.53 38.49 -38.70
N LYS A 107 6.82 39.43 -38.04
CA LYS A 107 7.36 40.32 -37.00
C LYS A 107 6.61 40.13 -35.69
N HIS A 108 7.31 40.36 -34.58
CA HIS A 108 6.75 40.50 -33.25
C HIS A 108 6.75 41.97 -32.82
N ILE A 109 5.58 42.55 -32.58
CA ILE A 109 5.43 43.95 -32.21
C ILE A 109 4.95 44.08 -30.77
N THR A 110 5.74 44.76 -29.93
CA THR A 110 5.30 45.18 -28.60
C THR A 110 4.78 46.61 -28.66
N VAL A 111 3.53 46.82 -28.25
CA VAL A 111 2.89 48.13 -28.18
C VAL A 111 2.81 48.56 -26.73
N CYS A 112 3.34 49.75 -26.42
CA CYS A 112 3.21 50.32 -25.09
C CYS A 112 2.97 51.82 -25.08
N SER A 113 2.35 52.32 -24.02
CA SER A 113 2.18 53.76 -23.81
C SER A 113 3.39 54.34 -23.08
N THR A 114 3.65 55.62 -23.32
CA THR A 114 4.68 56.35 -22.57
C THR A 114 4.39 56.31 -21.08
N ALA A 115 5.43 56.02 -20.28
CA ALA A 115 5.35 55.79 -18.84
C ALA A 115 4.40 56.77 -18.12
N GLY A 116 3.51 56.22 -17.29
CA GLY A 116 2.51 56.98 -16.53
C GLY A 116 1.23 57.31 -17.30
N ASN A 117 1.10 56.90 -18.56
CA ASN A 117 -0.12 57.02 -19.37
C ASN A 117 -0.57 55.65 -19.85
N LEU A 118 -1.88 55.55 -20.15
CA LEU A 118 -2.51 54.41 -20.80
C LEU A 118 -3.29 54.94 -22.01
N PHE A 119 -2.62 55.01 -23.15
CA PHE A 119 -3.22 55.51 -24.40
C PHE A 119 -3.99 54.43 -25.12
N LYS A 120 -4.96 54.86 -25.94
CA LYS A 120 -5.83 53.98 -26.71
C LYS A 120 -5.23 53.60 -28.05
N LEU A 121 -5.34 52.33 -28.39
CA LEU A 121 -5.21 51.81 -29.75
C LEU A 121 -6.58 51.31 -30.23
N ASN A 122 -7.22 52.07 -31.11
CA ASN A 122 -8.55 51.74 -31.63
C ASN A 122 -8.47 50.90 -32.91
N MET A 123 -9.05 49.70 -32.87
CA MET A 123 -9.06 48.68 -33.93
C MET A 123 -10.28 48.76 -34.87
N ALA A 124 -11.02 49.87 -34.85
CA ALA A 124 -12.25 50.07 -35.64
C ALA A 124 -13.31 48.98 -35.37
N SER A 125 -14.28 48.82 -36.28
CA SER A 125 -15.35 47.81 -36.13
C SER A 125 -14.83 46.37 -36.30
N ARG A 126 -13.89 46.15 -37.22
CA ARG A 126 -13.26 44.85 -37.45
C ARG A 126 -11.75 45.00 -37.48
N GLY A 127 -11.10 44.74 -36.35
CA GLY A 127 -9.64 44.73 -36.22
C GLY A 127 -9.04 43.41 -36.67
N ILE A 128 -8.01 43.46 -37.51
CA ILE A 128 -7.34 42.28 -38.04
C ILE A 128 -5.84 42.38 -37.77
N LEU A 129 -5.28 41.39 -37.07
CA LEU A 129 -3.84 41.30 -36.87
C LEU A 129 -3.15 40.69 -38.10
N THR A 130 -1.92 41.15 -38.35
CA THR A 130 -1.09 40.75 -39.49
C THR A 130 0.32 40.31 -39.09
N GLY A 131 0.57 40.16 -37.78
CA GLY A 131 1.81 39.68 -37.18
C GLY A 131 1.63 39.49 -35.66
N ASP A 132 2.62 38.89 -35.00
CA ASP A 132 2.59 38.67 -33.55
C ASP A 132 2.59 40.00 -32.79
N CYS A 133 1.78 40.08 -31.73
CA CYS A 133 1.57 41.32 -31.00
C CYS A 133 1.56 41.09 -29.48
N THR A 134 2.30 41.92 -28.76
CA THR A 134 2.21 42.07 -27.31
C THR A 134 1.70 43.46 -26.97
N PHE A 135 0.56 43.56 -26.31
CA PHE A 135 -0.05 44.79 -25.84
C PHE A 135 0.29 44.98 -24.35
N ASP A 136 1.26 45.85 -24.07
CA ASP A 136 1.79 46.11 -22.73
C ASP A 136 1.60 47.58 -22.34
N ASN A 137 0.83 47.88 -21.29
CA ASN A 137 0.49 49.26 -20.92
C ASN A 137 -0.19 50.04 -22.08
N VAL A 138 -1.24 49.48 -22.66
CA VAL A 138 -2.08 50.11 -23.71
C VAL A 138 -3.54 49.70 -23.53
N ASP A 139 -4.48 50.60 -23.86
CA ASP A 139 -5.92 50.32 -23.89
C ASP A 139 -6.34 49.95 -25.33
N VAL A 140 -6.54 48.67 -25.60
CA VAL A 140 -6.98 48.17 -26.91
C VAL A 140 -8.50 48.24 -27.00
N THR A 141 -9.01 49.09 -27.91
CA THR A 141 -10.45 49.36 -28.05
C THR A 141 -10.96 48.93 -29.43
N GLY A 142 -12.21 48.46 -29.53
CA GLY A 142 -12.80 48.06 -30.82
C GLY A 142 -14.17 47.39 -30.68
N SER A 143 -14.73 46.89 -31.79
CA SER A 143 -15.92 46.01 -31.76
C SER A 143 -15.50 44.54 -31.84
N ARG A 144 -14.99 44.05 -32.99
CA ARG A 144 -14.44 42.69 -33.15
C ARG A 144 -12.92 42.72 -33.38
N LEU A 145 -12.18 41.79 -32.78
CA LEU A 145 -10.75 41.61 -33.02
C LEU A 145 -10.45 40.19 -33.54
N PHE A 146 -9.73 40.08 -34.65
CA PHE A 146 -9.27 38.82 -35.24
C PHE A 146 -7.74 38.74 -35.15
N CYS A 147 -7.23 37.82 -34.33
CA CYS A 147 -5.80 37.64 -34.14
C CYS A 147 -5.13 36.90 -35.31
N ASN A 148 -5.91 36.32 -36.23
CA ASN A 148 -5.44 35.68 -37.46
C ASN A 148 -4.42 34.54 -37.25
N GLY A 149 -4.44 33.90 -36.09
CA GLY A 149 -3.50 32.83 -35.73
C GLY A 149 -2.11 33.31 -35.30
N TYR A 150 -1.93 34.62 -35.14
CA TYR A 150 -0.69 35.18 -34.60
C TYR A 150 -0.68 35.13 -33.07
N ARG A 151 0.52 35.02 -32.51
CA ARG A 151 0.73 35.06 -31.06
C ARG A 151 0.31 36.44 -30.54
N THR A 152 -0.72 36.46 -29.69
CA THR A 152 -1.34 37.71 -29.22
C THR A 152 -1.41 37.71 -27.70
N ILE A 153 -0.78 38.71 -27.07
CA ILE A 153 -0.72 38.82 -25.61
C ILE A 153 -1.23 40.19 -25.18
N PHE A 154 -2.18 40.22 -24.25
CA PHE A 154 -2.59 41.41 -23.51
C PHE A 154 -2.10 41.25 -22.07
N THR A 155 -1.09 42.01 -21.70
CA THR A 155 -0.43 41.87 -20.39
C THR A 155 -1.27 42.47 -19.25
N GLU A 156 -0.93 42.13 -18.01
CA GLU A 156 -1.57 42.66 -16.79
C GLU A 156 -1.50 44.19 -16.65
N ASN A 157 -0.56 44.84 -17.36
CA ASN A 157 -0.40 46.30 -17.33
C ASN A 157 -1.37 47.02 -18.29
N GLY A 158 -2.06 46.28 -19.17
CA GLY A 158 -2.92 46.83 -20.21
C GLY A 158 -4.42 46.81 -19.90
N GLN A 159 -5.19 47.35 -20.84
CA GLN A 159 -6.65 47.23 -20.87
C GLN A 159 -7.15 46.74 -22.22
N ILE A 160 -8.29 46.05 -22.21
CA ILE A 160 -9.01 45.64 -23.41
C ILE A 160 -10.50 45.99 -23.28
N HIS A 161 -11.04 46.66 -24.30
CA HIS A 161 -12.42 47.11 -24.34
C HIS A 161 -13.03 46.80 -25.71
N LEU A 162 -13.61 45.60 -25.83
CA LEU A 162 -14.30 45.14 -27.03
C LEU A 162 -15.81 45.12 -26.80
N SER A 163 -16.55 45.83 -27.64
CA SER A 163 -18.03 45.82 -27.56
C SER A 163 -18.66 44.52 -28.04
N GLU A 164 -17.91 43.70 -28.79
CA GLU A 164 -18.28 42.36 -29.26
C GLU A 164 -17.13 41.39 -28.93
N THR A 165 -16.60 40.67 -29.91
CA THR A 165 -15.83 39.44 -29.74
C THR A 165 -14.33 39.55 -30.04
N LEU A 166 -13.56 38.56 -29.56
CA LEU A 166 -12.16 38.35 -29.91
C LEU A 166 -11.96 36.94 -30.43
N TYR A 167 -11.52 36.79 -31.67
CA TYR A 167 -11.14 35.51 -32.27
C TYR A 167 -9.63 35.33 -32.26
N GLY A 168 -9.15 34.18 -31.78
CA GLY A 168 -7.72 33.82 -31.86
C GLY A 168 -7.28 33.50 -33.29
N GLY A 169 -8.21 32.98 -34.09
CA GLY A 169 -8.00 32.60 -35.48
C GLY A 169 -8.37 33.68 -36.48
N GLY A 170 -8.64 33.24 -37.71
CA GLY A 170 -8.81 34.10 -38.87
C GLY A 170 -10.23 34.61 -39.11
N TYR A 171 -10.35 35.76 -39.79
CA TYR A 171 -11.62 36.16 -40.42
C TYR A 171 -11.84 35.39 -41.72
N LYS A 172 -12.71 34.38 -41.70
CA LYS A 172 -13.09 33.54 -42.86
C LYS A 172 -11.94 32.78 -43.51
N LYS A 173 -10.85 32.58 -42.77
CA LYS A 173 -9.63 31.92 -43.25
C LYS A 173 -9.20 30.84 -42.27
N THR A 174 -8.76 29.71 -42.81
CA THR A 174 -8.06 28.68 -42.04
C THR A 174 -6.67 29.20 -41.65
N VAL A 175 -6.28 28.98 -40.40
CA VAL A 175 -4.98 29.39 -39.84
C VAL A 175 -4.21 28.17 -39.31
N ALA A 176 -2.90 28.31 -39.12
CA ALA A 176 -2.06 27.19 -38.69
C ALA A 176 -2.30 26.82 -37.22
N SER A 177 -2.36 27.80 -36.32
CA SER A 177 -2.55 27.62 -34.88
C SER A 177 -3.14 28.91 -34.29
N THR A 178 -3.51 28.90 -33.01
CA THR A 178 -3.86 30.12 -32.27
C THR A 178 -3.19 30.15 -30.91
N TYR A 179 -2.80 31.35 -30.46
CA TYR A 179 -2.22 31.56 -29.13
C TYR A 179 -2.62 32.95 -28.62
N VAL A 180 -3.52 32.97 -27.63
CA VAL A 180 -4.07 34.21 -27.06
C VAL A 180 -3.95 34.17 -25.53
N VAL A 181 -3.34 35.20 -24.96
CA VAL A 181 -3.25 35.41 -23.51
C VAL A 181 -3.86 36.76 -23.15
N ILE A 182 -4.79 36.77 -22.20
CA ILE A 182 -5.49 37.96 -21.71
C ILE A 182 -5.32 38.06 -20.19
N ALA A 183 -4.21 38.69 -19.78
CA ALA A 183 -3.96 39.07 -18.39
C ALA A 183 -4.44 40.51 -18.09
N ALA A 184 -4.78 41.28 -19.11
CA ALA A 184 -5.27 42.66 -19.02
C ALA A 184 -6.62 42.77 -18.27
N THR A 185 -6.98 43.99 -17.87
CA THR A 185 -8.30 44.30 -17.30
C THR A 185 -9.23 44.92 -18.35
N GLY A 186 -10.54 44.92 -18.12
CA GLY A 186 -11.50 45.63 -18.98
C GLY A 186 -12.76 44.82 -19.28
N TYR A 187 -13.23 44.84 -20.52
CA TYR A 187 -14.41 44.08 -20.93
C TYR A 187 -14.30 43.50 -22.34
N ILE A 188 -14.95 42.36 -22.51
CA ILE A 188 -15.24 41.76 -23.80
C ILE A 188 -16.73 41.45 -23.81
N ASN A 189 -17.44 42.00 -24.78
CA ASN A 189 -18.89 41.84 -24.95
C ASN A 189 -19.71 42.07 -23.64
N PRO A 190 -19.73 43.30 -23.09
CA PRO A 190 -20.34 43.59 -21.80
C PRO A 190 -21.87 43.79 -21.83
N THR A 191 -22.52 43.73 -23.00
CA THR A 191 -23.93 44.17 -23.18
C THR A 191 -24.89 43.19 -23.89
N SER A 192 -24.45 41.99 -24.31
CA SER A 192 -25.27 41.14 -25.19
C SER A 192 -26.44 40.42 -24.48
N SER A 193 -27.59 40.39 -25.16
CA SER A 193 -28.84 39.68 -24.78
C SER A 193 -29.43 38.83 -25.92
N SER A 194 -28.72 38.62 -27.03
CA SER A 194 -29.16 37.76 -28.13
C SER A 194 -28.05 37.48 -29.15
N GLY A 195 -27.53 36.24 -29.16
CA GLY A 195 -26.97 35.58 -30.36
C GLY A 195 -25.70 36.16 -30.99
N LEU A 196 -24.65 36.41 -30.21
CA LEU A 196 -23.30 36.63 -30.76
C LEU A 196 -22.35 35.63 -30.07
N HIS A 197 -22.01 34.59 -30.84
CA HIS A 197 -21.37 33.35 -30.40
C HIS A 197 -19.85 33.54 -30.26
N ASP A 198 -19.38 34.03 -29.12
CA ASP A 198 -18.05 34.63 -29.06
C ASP A 198 -16.93 33.65 -28.66
N VAL A 199 -16.48 32.86 -29.65
CA VAL A 199 -15.24 32.06 -29.60
C VAL A 199 -14.04 32.95 -29.25
N ILE A 200 -13.54 32.81 -28.03
CA ILE A 200 -12.22 33.31 -27.64
C ILE A 200 -11.25 32.14 -27.83
N GLY A 201 -10.33 32.23 -28.79
CA GLY A 201 -9.29 31.21 -29.01
C GLY A 201 -9.30 30.53 -30.38
N GLY A 202 -10.44 30.21 -30.98
CA GLY A 202 -10.49 29.63 -32.33
C GLY A 202 -10.81 30.63 -33.46
N SER A 203 -11.23 30.11 -34.62
CA SER A 203 -11.36 30.87 -35.88
C SER A 203 -12.82 31.12 -36.29
N TYR A 204 -13.07 32.26 -36.94
CA TYR A 204 -14.40 32.64 -37.43
C TYR A 204 -14.56 32.26 -38.91
N GLN A 205 -15.49 31.36 -39.21
CA GLN A 205 -15.77 30.81 -40.54
C GLN A 205 -14.55 30.18 -41.25
N GLY A 206 -13.56 29.74 -40.48
CA GLY A 206 -12.37 29.03 -40.94
C GLY A 206 -11.94 28.01 -39.89
N SER A 207 -11.04 27.10 -40.27
CA SER A 207 -10.53 26.06 -39.34
C SER A 207 -9.19 26.48 -38.72
N VAL A 208 -8.73 25.72 -37.73
CA VAL A 208 -7.35 25.76 -37.25
C VAL A 208 -6.72 24.41 -37.55
N GLU A 209 -5.59 24.38 -38.26
CA GLU A 209 -4.95 23.11 -38.65
C GLU A 209 -4.22 22.41 -37.50
N GLY A 210 -3.61 23.18 -36.60
CA GLY A 210 -2.87 22.73 -35.44
C GLY A 210 -3.58 23.09 -34.13
N ASP A 211 -2.79 23.46 -33.12
CA ASP A 211 -3.25 23.67 -31.75
C ASP A 211 -3.93 25.03 -31.54
N THR A 212 -4.83 25.09 -30.56
CA THR A 212 -5.41 26.32 -30.03
C THR A 212 -5.09 26.50 -28.55
N TYR A 213 -4.65 27.70 -28.18
CA TYR A 213 -4.37 28.06 -26.79
C TYR A 213 -5.05 29.38 -26.44
N LEU A 214 -5.89 29.36 -25.41
CA LEU A 214 -6.49 30.52 -24.79
C LEU A 214 -6.17 30.53 -23.30
N GLU A 215 -5.71 31.66 -22.79
CA GLU A 215 -5.58 31.91 -21.35
C GLU A 215 -6.19 33.26 -20.98
N ILE A 216 -7.06 33.28 -19.97
CA ILE A 216 -7.64 34.49 -19.39
C ILE A 216 -7.39 34.47 -17.89
N THR A 217 -6.50 35.35 -17.44
CA THR A 217 -6.10 35.50 -16.01
C THR A 217 -6.33 36.92 -15.48
N GLY A 218 -6.73 37.82 -16.39
CA GLY A 218 -7.04 39.20 -16.07
C GLY A 218 -8.39 39.39 -15.38
N ASP A 219 -8.75 40.65 -15.16
CA ASP A 219 -10.04 41.04 -14.61
C ASP A 219 -10.95 41.54 -15.74
N ILE A 220 -11.62 40.60 -16.42
CA ILE A 220 -12.41 40.88 -17.62
C ILE A 220 -13.90 40.74 -17.32
N GLN A 221 -14.65 41.83 -17.50
CA GLN A 221 -16.10 41.81 -17.45
C GLN A 221 -16.66 41.19 -18.74
N MET A 222 -17.49 40.16 -18.58
CA MET A 222 -18.26 39.51 -19.65
C MET A 222 -19.71 39.34 -19.18
N GLN A 223 -20.70 39.69 -19.98
CA GLN A 223 -22.10 39.47 -19.61
C GLN A 223 -22.51 37.98 -19.75
N SER A 224 -23.58 37.57 -19.06
CA SER A 224 -24.25 36.29 -19.33
C SER A 224 -24.65 36.15 -20.81
N GLY A 225 -24.40 34.96 -21.39
CA GLY A 225 -24.58 34.67 -22.82
C GLY A 225 -23.31 34.72 -23.67
N ASN A 226 -22.15 35.02 -23.07
CA ASN A 226 -20.85 34.80 -23.70
C ASN A 226 -20.45 33.32 -23.65
N HIS A 227 -19.87 32.80 -24.73
CA HIS A 227 -19.48 31.39 -24.88
C HIS A 227 -17.98 31.26 -25.13
N LEU A 228 -17.18 31.01 -24.09
CA LEU A 228 -15.74 30.82 -24.27
C LEU A 228 -15.48 29.38 -24.65
N ASN A 229 -14.94 29.18 -25.85
CA ASN A 229 -14.47 27.88 -26.30
C ASN A 229 -13.21 28.03 -27.14
N PRO A 230 -12.25 27.09 -27.02
CA PRO A 230 -11.03 27.11 -27.83
C PRO A 230 -11.25 26.60 -29.27
N GLY A 231 -12.51 26.31 -29.65
CA GLY A 231 -12.93 25.75 -30.93
C GLY A 231 -13.23 26.79 -31.99
N CYS A 232 -13.55 26.36 -33.22
CA CYS A 232 -13.91 27.27 -34.31
C CYS A 232 -15.42 27.47 -34.40
N MET A 233 -15.87 28.46 -35.17
CA MET A 233 -17.30 28.68 -35.40
C MET A 233 -17.63 28.91 -36.86
N LYS A 234 -18.71 28.29 -37.34
CA LYS A 234 -19.19 28.47 -38.72
C LYS A 234 -19.82 29.83 -38.97
N GLY A 235 -20.30 30.50 -37.93
CA GLY A 235 -20.99 31.77 -38.01
C GLY A 235 -21.40 32.24 -36.63
N ASP A 236 -21.72 33.52 -36.51
CA ASP A 236 -22.07 34.16 -35.24
C ASP A 236 -23.56 34.06 -34.92
N GLY A 237 -24.31 33.18 -35.61
CA GLY A 237 -25.72 32.85 -35.35
C GLY A 237 -26.74 33.99 -35.52
N SER A 238 -26.29 35.23 -35.67
CA SER A 238 -27.12 36.44 -35.70
C SER A 238 -27.88 36.64 -37.02
N SER A 239 -27.45 36.00 -38.11
CA SER A 239 -27.95 36.29 -39.47
C SER A 239 -27.89 35.15 -40.49
N GLY A 240 -27.69 33.91 -40.05
CA GLY A 240 -27.50 32.76 -40.96
C GLY A 240 -26.21 32.82 -41.78
N ASP A 241 -25.24 33.61 -41.32
CA ASP A 241 -23.91 33.83 -41.90
C ASP A 241 -23.09 32.54 -42.06
N GLY A 242 -23.37 31.51 -41.25
CA GLY A 242 -22.77 30.18 -41.36
C GLY A 242 -23.38 29.23 -42.39
N ARG A 243 -24.47 29.61 -43.10
CA ARG A 243 -25.21 28.71 -43.99
C ARG A 243 -24.37 28.12 -45.13
N ASN A 244 -23.41 28.89 -45.66
CA ASN A 244 -22.56 28.49 -46.78
C ASN A 244 -21.10 28.27 -46.37
N VAL A 245 -20.84 28.12 -45.07
CA VAL A 245 -19.51 27.83 -44.53
C VAL A 245 -19.39 26.30 -44.39
N PRO A 246 -18.29 25.68 -44.86
CA PRO A 246 -18.00 24.26 -44.57
C PRO A 246 -17.95 24.00 -43.06
N ASP A 247 -18.04 22.73 -42.66
CA ASP A 247 -17.79 22.39 -41.25
C ASP A 247 -16.35 22.78 -40.88
N VAL A 248 -16.21 23.42 -39.73
CA VAL A 248 -14.93 23.91 -39.21
C VAL A 248 -14.39 22.93 -38.17
N TYR A 249 -13.08 22.89 -38.05
CA TYR A 249 -12.40 22.00 -37.11
C TYR A 249 -11.19 22.67 -36.45
N VAL A 250 -10.76 22.11 -35.32
CA VAL A 250 -9.41 22.26 -34.77
C VAL A 250 -8.67 20.95 -34.99
N GLY A 251 -7.54 21.01 -35.69
CA GLY A 251 -6.79 19.83 -36.11
C GLY A 251 -5.85 19.27 -35.05
N GLY A 252 -5.34 20.12 -34.15
CA GLY A 252 -4.51 19.75 -33.01
C GLY A 252 -5.28 19.72 -31.69
N ASN A 253 -4.54 19.94 -30.60
CA ASN A 253 -5.08 20.02 -29.23
C ASN A 253 -5.63 21.42 -28.94
N ALA A 254 -6.59 21.50 -28.03
CA ALA A 254 -7.24 22.74 -27.64
C ALA A 254 -7.16 22.93 -26.12
N THR A 255 -6.60 24.05 -25.68
CA THR A 255 -6.46 24.38 -24.26
C THR A 255 -7.11 25.73 -23.97
N LEU A 256 -7.98 25.77 -22.95
CA LEU A 256 -8.56 26.98 -22.40
C LEU A 256 -8.25 27.04 -20.91
N ILE A 257 -7.62 28.14 -20.47
CA ILE A 257 -7.40 28.46 -19.07
C ILE A 257 -8.23 29.70 -18.70
N TYR A 258 -9.00 29.61 -17.63
CA TYR A 258 -9.85 30.68 -17.11
C TYR A 258 -9.65 30.85 -15.60
N ASP A 259 -9.07 31.97 -15.20
CA ASP A 259 -8.83 32.37 -13.81
C ASP A 259 -9.15 33.85 -13.65
N ASN A 260 -10.44 34.18 -13.77
CA ASN A 260 -10.91 35.55 -13.81
C ASN A 260 -11.27 36.05 -12.40
N LYS A 261 -10.92 37.31 -12.10
CA LYS A 261 -11.20 37.94 -10.79
C LYS A 261 -12.61 38.54 -10.71
N ASN A 262 -13.13 39.13 -11.80
CA ASN A 262 -14.49 39.63 -11.81
C ASN A 262 -15.44 38.46 -11.96
N SER A 263 -16.35 38.34 -11.00
CA SER A 263 -17.67 37.89 -11.38
C SER A 263 -18.74 38.47 -10.47
N THR A 264 -19.73 39.06 -11.10
CA THR A 264 -21.02 39.32 -10.46
C THR A 264 -21.99 38.31 -11.04
N ALA A 265 -23.05 37.94 -10.31
CA ALA A 265 -24.01 36.92 -10.74
C ALA A 265 -24.68 37.19 -12.12
N THR A 266 -24.59 38.42 -12.64
CA THR A 266 -25.13 38.83 -13.95
C THR A 266 -24.09 38.81 -15.08
N ALA A 267 -22.83 38.50 -14.76
CA ALA A 267 -21.66 38.61 -15.62
C ALA A 267 -20.81 37.32 -15.57
N SER A 268 -21.39 36.22 -16.03
CA SER A 268 -20.78 34.89 -16.05
C SER A 268 -20.86 34.33 -17.46
N PRO A 269 -19.75 33.92 -18.10
CA PRO A 269 -19.82 33.26 -19.39
C PRO A 269 -20.02 31.73 -19.26
N SER A 270 -20.45 31.08 -20.34
CA SER A 270 -20.36 29.62 -20.50
C SER A 270 -18.95 29.22 -20.92
N ILE A 271 -18.40 28.16 -20.32
CA ILE A 271 -17.12 27.57 -20.73
C ILE A 271 -17.40 26.27 -21.46
N GLU A 272 -16.88 26.14 -22.68
CA GLU A 272 -17.24 25.07 -23.58
C GLU A 272 -16.01 24.45 -24.24
N GLY A 273 -15.93 23.12 -24.24
CA GLY A 273 -14.88 22.38 -24.94
C GLY A 273 -15.04 22.52 -26.45
N THR A 274 -16.28 22.41 -26.95
CA THR A 274 -16.61 22.70 -28.35
C THR A 274 -18.04 23.16 -28.54
N TYR A 275 -18.23 24.09 -29.48
CA TYR A 275 -19.51 24.63 -29.94
C TYR A 275 -19.57 24.63 -31.48
N GLY A 276 -20.28 23.68 -32.07
CA GLY A 276 -20.50 23.59 -33.51
C GLY A 276 -19.25 23.30 -34.35
N CYS A 277 -18.20 22.73 -33.73
CA CYS A 277 -16.89 22.44 -34.32
C CYS A 277 -16.40 21.04 -33.97
N GLU A 278 -15.72 20.39 -34.91
CA GLU A 278 -15.02 19.13 -34.62
C GLU A 278 -13.64 19.43 -34.01
N MET A 279 -13.36 18.88 -32.84
CA MET A 279 -12.03 18.85 -32.22
C MET A 279 -11.38 17.52 -32.54
N LYS A 280 -10.31 17.53 -33.33
CA LYS A 280 -9.62 16.29 -33.74
C LYS A 280 -8.62 15.78 -32.70
N GLY A 281 -8.02 16.69 -31.92
CA GLY A 281 -7.12 16.35 -30.81
C GLY A 281 -7.83 16.33 -29.46
N ASN A 282 -7.03 16.46 -28.41
CA ASN A 282 -7.48 16.52 -27.01
C ASN A 282 -7.96 17.92 -26.64
N VAL A 283 -8.87 18.00 -25.68
CA VAL A 283 -9.43 19.25 -25.17
C VAL A 283 -9.19 19.35 -23.66
N THR A 284 -8.60 20.46 -23.22
CA THR A 284 -8.40 20.77 -21.79
C THR A 284 -9.11 22.08 -21.44
N LEU A 285 -10.00 22.03 -20.45
CA LEU A 285 -10.67 23.18 -19.85
C LEU A 285 -10.18 23.35 -18.41
N ASP A 286 -9.28 24.29 -18.17
CA ASP A 286 -8.73 24.62 -16.84
C ASP A 286 -9.40 25.89 -16.30
N VAL A 287 -10.45 25.72 -15.49
CA VAL A 287 -11.31 26.78 -14.98
C VAL A 287 -11.06 26.94 -13.48
N ARG A 288 -10.16 27.84 -13.10
CA ARG A 288 -9.62 27.94 -11.74
C ARG A 288 -10.47 28.75 -10.77
N ALA A 289 -11.02 29.88 -11.23
CA ALA A 289 -11.80 30.81 -10.41
C ALA A 289 -12.62 31.80 -11.26
N GLY A 290 -13.59 32.47 -10.62
CA GLY A 290 -14.54 33.41 -11.23
C GLY A 290 -15.98 32.91 -11.13
N SER A 291 -16.93 33.51 -11.86
CA SER A 291 -18.24 32.87 -12.13
C SER A 291 -18.24 32.39 -13.54
N VAL A 292 -18.87 31.24 -13.72
CA VAL A 292 -19.26 30.71 -15.02
C VAL A 292 -20.75 30.38 -14.98
N VAL A 293 -21.38 30.32 -16.13
CA VAL A 293 -22.74 29.76 -16.24
C VAL A 293 -22.64 28.28 -15.96
N GLY A 294 -21.93 27.53 -16.79
CA GLY A 294 -21.55 26.13 -16.54
C GLY A 294 -20.30 25.78 -17.33
N ILE A 295 -19.87 24.53 -17.23
CA ILE A 295 -18.72 24.00 -17.96
C ILE A 295 -19.17 22.76 -18.72
N ALA A 296 -19.14 22.79 -20.04
CA ALA A 296 -19.57 21.67 -20.88
C ALA A 296 -18.45 21.27 -21.83
N GLY A 297 -18.11 19.99 -21.93
CA GLY A 297 -17.16 19.52 -22.94
C GLY A 297 -17.72 19.65 -24.35
N THR A 298 -19.00 19.35 -24.55
CA THR A 298 -19.67 19.45 -25.85
C THR A 298 -20.99 20.21 -25.75
N GLU A 299 -21.10 21.35 -26.42
CA GLU A 299 -22.33 22.16 -26.46
C GLU A 299 -23.12 21.89 -27.75
N GLU A 300 -24.39 22.31 -27.84
CA GLU A 300 -25.16 22.16 -29.08
C GLU A 300 -24.53 22.90 -30.28
N PRO A 301 -24.72 22.45 -31.54
CA PRO A 301 -25.47 21.27 -31.98
C PRO A 301 -24.65 19.97 -31.94
N LEU A 302 -25.30 18.88 -31.48
CA LEU A 302 -24.66 17.59 -31.21
C LEU A 302 -23.94 16.94 -32.39
N GLU A 303 -24.42 17.10 -33.64
CA GLU A 303 -23.80 16.44 -34.80
C GLU A 303 -22.50 17.10 -35.25
N LYS A 304 -22.19 18.28 -34.69
CA LYS A 304 -21.02 19.08 -35.07
C LYS A 304 -20.04 19.26 -33.94
N SER A 305 -20.55 19.36 -32.71
CA SER A 305 -19.76 19.48 -31.49
C SER A 305 -19.22 18.12 -31.06
N ILE A 306 -18.14 17.71 -31.73
CA ILE A 306 -17.52 16.39 -31.53
C ILE A 306 -16.09 16.58 -31.03
N ILE A 307 -15.73 15.89 -29.95
CA ILE A 307 -14.34 15.75 -29.53
C ILE A 307 -13.89 14.34 -29.92
N ARG A 308 -12.81 14.22 -30.69
CA ARG A 308 -12.27 12.91 -31.13
C ARG A 308 -11.26 12.35 -30.13
N GLY A 309 -10.46 13.21 -29.50
CA GLY A 309 -9.49 12.84 -28.47
C GLY A 309 -10.11 12.76 -27.07
N ASP A 310 -9.23 12.92 -26.07
CA ASP A 310 -9.59 12.98 -24.66
C ASP A 310 -10.12 14.36 -24.28
N LEU A 311 -11.02 14.40 -23.29
CA LEU A 311 -11.51 15.61 -22.66
C LEU A 311 -11.07 15.64 -21.19
N HIS A 312 -10.44 16.74 -20.80
CA HIS A 312 -10.06 17.00 -19.41
C HIS A 312 -10.67 18.32 -18.94
N ILE A 313 -11.53 18.25 -17.94
CA ILE A 313 -12.10 19.41 -17.26
C ILE A 313 -11.44 19.50 -15.88
N ILE A 314 -10.83 20.64 -15.59
CA ILE A 314 -10.26 20.99 -14.29
C ILE A 314 -11.06 22.19 -13.78
N ALA A 315 -11.85 22.00 -12.73
CA ALA A 315 -12.69 23.04 -12.15
C ALA A 315 -12.23 23.37 -10.72
N GLY A 316 -11.95 24.64 -10.46
CA GLY A 316 -11.26 25.05 -9.24
C GLY A 316 -9.74 24.87 -9.35
N ASN A 317 -9.05 25.12 -8.25
CA ASN A 317 -7.61 24.96 -8.17
C ASN A 317 -7.18 24.68 -6.71
N PRO A 318 -6.29 23.71 -6.45
CA PRO A 318 -5.81 23.40 -5.10
C PRO A 318 -5.10 24.58 -4.42
N ASP A 319 -4.47 25.47 -5.18
CA ASP A 319 -3.83 26.69 -4.65
C ASP A 319 -4.85 27.69 -4.06
N TYR A 320 -6.14 27.52 -4.37
CA TYR A 320 -7.23 28.40 -3.94
C TYR A 320 -8.09 27.79 -2.82
N GLU A 321 -7.79 26.57 -2.37
CA GLU A 321 -8.49 25.96 -1.24
C GLU A 321 -8.40 26.84 0.01
N ASN A 322 -9.50 26.95 0.74
CA ASN A 322 -9.61 27.78 1.94
C ASN A 322 -9.37 29.28 1.70
N THR A 323 -9.48 29.75 0.46
CA THR A 323 -9.44 31.19 0.13
C THR A 323 -10.82 31.71 -0.27
N ASP A 324 -10.93 33.03 -0.47
CA ASP A 324 -12.12 33.67 -1.05
C ASP A 324 -12.12 33.60 -2.59
N ARG A 325 -11.09 33.00 -3.20
CA ARG A 325 -10.96 32.86 -4.65
C ARG A 325 -11.73 31.64 -5.14
N ILE A 326 -13.04 31.81 -5.25
CA ILE A 326 -13.98 30.75 -5.62
C ILE A 326 -14.16 30.63 -7.14
N LEU A 327 -14.50 29.43 -7.60
CA LEU A 327 -15.22 29.18 -8.84
C LEU A 327 -16.71 29.03 -8.49
N ARG A 328 -17.52 30.01 -8.88
CA ARG A 328 -18.98 30.00 -8.73
C ARG A 328 -19.64 29.45 -9.99
N LEU A 329 -20.41 28.38 -9.87
CA LEU A 329 -21.22 27.85 -10.97
C LEU A 329 -22.56 28.58 -11.04
N GLY A 330 -23.14 28.78 -12.22
CA GLY A 330 -24.43 29.46 -12.40
C GLY A 330 -25.62 28.53 -12.13
N SER A 331 -26.71 29.06 -11.59
CA SER A 331 -27.91 28.27 -11.24
C SER A 331 -28.38 27.37 -12.40
N ASN A 332 -28.54 26.07 -12.13
CA ASN A 332 -28.99 25.02 -13.05
C ASN A 332 -28.00 24.61 -14.16
N TRP A 333 -26.75 25.04 -14.13
CA TRP A 333 -25.80 24.77 -15.20
C TRP A 333 -24.63 23.90 -14.70
N PRO A 334 -24.71 22.57 -14.92
CA PRO A 334 -23.75 21.61 -14.38
C PRO A 334 -22.37 21.72 -15.01
N ILE A 335 -21.41 21.04 -14.38
CA ILE A 335 -20.18 20.60 -15.04
C ILE A 335 -20.51 19.32 -15.79
N VAL A 336 -20.28 19.29 -17.10
CA VAL A 336 -20.63 18.14 -17.96
C VAL A 336 -19.46 17.79 -18.87
N GLY A 337 -19.04 16.53 -18.87
CA GLY A 337 -18.06 16.01 -19.84
C GLY A 337 -18.68 15.93 -21.25
N ALA A 338 -19.40 14.85 -21.54
CA ALA A 338 -20.14 14.71 -22.80
C ALA A 338 -21.62 15.12 -22.61
N GLY A 339 -22.04 16.16 -23.32
CA GLY A 339 -23.38 16.73 -23.28
C GLY A 339 -23.45 18.10 -22.62
N ASN A 340 -24.67 18.56 -22.41
CA ASN A 340 -24.98 19.85 -21.78
C ASN A 340 -26.31 19.75 -21.00
N ARG A 341 -26.69 20.85 -20.34
CA ARG A 341 -27.94 20.96 -19.57
C ARG A 341 -29.20 20.62 -20.37
N PHE A 342 -29.21 20.91 -21.68
CA PHE A 342 -30.37 20.74 -22.54
C PHE A 342 -30.45 19.35 -23.18
N ALA A 343 -29.48 18.47 -22.94
CA ALA A 343 -29.42 17.16 -23.57
C ALA A 343 -30.73 16.36 -23.40
N THR A 344 -31.37 16.46 -22.23
CA THR A 344 -32.59 15.72 -21.90
C THR A 344 -33.88 16.46 -22.26
N TYR A 345 -33.80 17.64 -22.89
CA TYR A 345 -35.00 18.41 -23.26
C TYR A 345 -35.86 17.67 -24.29
N PRO A 346 -37.20 17.77 -24.21
CA PRO A 346 -38.10 17.13 -25.16
C PRO A 346 -37.79 17.54 -26.61
N GLY A 347 -37.55 16.55 -27.48
CA GLY A 347 -37.31 16.75 -28.91
C GLY A 347 -35.84 16.69 -29.34
N VAL A 348 -34.89 16.62 -28.40
CA VAL A 348 -33.48 16.34 -28.74
C VAL A 348 -33.35 14.86 -29.13
N GLU A 349 -32.79 14.55 -30.31
CA GLU A 349 -32.53 13.18 -30.79
C GLU A 349 -31.01 12.98 -30.98
N GLY A 350 -30.49 11.79 -30.68
CA GLY A 350 -29.04 11.51 -30.75
C GLY A 350 -28.28 11.75 -29.44
N ASN A 351 -26.96 11.58 -29.50
CA ASN A 351 -26.02 11.66 -28.37
C ASN A 351 -24.81 12.53 -28.73
N TYR A 352 -24.30 13.30 -27.77
CA TYR A 352 -23.04 14.05 -27.87
C TYR A 352 -21.85 13.09 -27.91
N THR A 353 -20.72 13.47 -28.51
CA THR A 353 -19.61 12.53 -28.72
C THR A 353 -18.28 13.04 -28.19
N VAL A 354 -17.65 12.22 -27.33
CA VAL A 354 -16.23 12.30 -26.95
C VAL A 354 -15.58 10.96 -27.29
N GLY A 355 -14.64 10.96 -28.23
CA GLY A 355 -14.03 9.73 -28.76
C GLY A 355 -13.05 9.07 -27.81
N GLY A 356 -12.39 9.84 -26.95
CA GLY A 356 -11.44 9.37 -25.94
C GLY A 356 -12.04 9.24 -24.54
N ASN A 357 -11.17 9.40 -23.54
CA ASN A 357 -11.52 9.42 -22.12
C ASN A 357 -12.08 10.79 -21.72
N ILE A 358 -12.86 10.80 -20.63
CA ILE A 358 -13.29 12.00 -19.95
C ILE A 358 -12.70 11.98 -18.53
N THR A 359 -11.96 13.01 -18.18
CA THR A 359 -11.49 13.26 -16.82
C THR A 359 -12.07 14.57 -16.33
N ILE A 360 -12.68 14.57 -15.15
CA ILE A 360 -13.19 15.78 -14.48
C ILE A 360 -12.55 15.85 -13.11
N ASP A 361 -11.69 16.84 -12.89
CA ASP A 361 -11.11 17.15 -11.58
C ASP A 361 -11.79 18.39 -11.01
N THR A 362 -12.30 18.31 -9.77
CA THR A 362 -12.89 19.44 -9.06
C THR A 362 -12.27 19.63 -7.69
N TYR A 363 -12.13 20.90 -7.25
CA TYR A 363 -11.48 21.27 -5.98
C TYR A 363 -12.42 22.00 -5.00
N GLU A 364 -11.96 22.27 -3.76
CA GLU A 364 -12.80 22.85 -2.68
C GLU A 364 -13.32 24.24 -3.02
N ASN A 365 -12.56 25.00 -3.80
CA ASN A 365 -12.99 26.34 -4.19
C ASN A 365 -14.11 26.33 -5.27
N VAL A 366 -14.66 25.17 -5.67
CA VAL A 366 -15.83 25.05 -6.54
C VAL A 366 -17.13 25.07 -5.74
N TRP A 367 -17.98 26.05 -6.02
CA TRP A 367 -19.23 26.28 -5.29
C TRP A 367 -20.43 26.43 -6.23
N SER A 368 -21.42 25.56 -6.03
CA SER A 368 -22.74 25.62 -6.66
C SER A 368 -23.70 26.62 -5.99
N TRP A 369 -23.37 27.07 -4.78
CA TRP A 369 -24.10 28.10 -4.03
C TRP A 369 -23.14 29.16 -3.47
N ASP A 370 -23.66 30.16 -2.77
CA ASP A 370 -22.81 31.21 -2.20
C ASP A 370 -22.08 30.70 -0.95
N LYS A 371 -20.76 30.87 -0.90
CA LYS A 371 -19.92 30.39 0.21
C LYS A 371 -20.41 30.94 1.56
N GLY A 372 -20.59 30.05 2.53
CA GLY A 372 -21.10 30.38 3.87
C GLY A 372 -22.62 30.52 3.98
N VAL A 373 -23.37 30.29 2.90
CA VAL A 373 -24.82 30.18 2.90
C VAL A 373 -25.20 28.70 2.85
N ASP A 374 -26.16 28.30 3.67
CA ASP A 374 -26.78 26.97 3.54
C ASP A 374 -27.86 27.06 2.44
N PRO A 375 -27.68 26.40 1.29
CA PRO A 375 -28.60 26.51 0.17
C PRO A 375 -29.99 25.95 0.49
N THR A 376 -30.16 25.20 1.58
CA THR A 376 -31.42 24.51 1.91
C THR A 376 -32.31 25.30 2.88
N THR A 377 -31.85 26.47 3.33
CA THR A 377 -32.57 27.31 4.32
C THR A 377 -33.33 28.51 3.75
N ASP A 378 -33.00 28.97 2.53
CA ASP A 378 -33.58 30.15 1.88
C ASP A 378 -34.51 29.83 0.68
N HIS A 379 -35.76 29.42 0.97
CA HIS A 379 -36.99 29.52 0.13
C HIS A 379 -36.84 29.88 -1.36
N ASP A 380 -36.42 31.13 -1.53
CA ASP A 380 -36.48 31.92 -2.75
C ASP A 380 -35.21 31.77 -3.61
N LYS A 381 -34.17 31.07 -3.13
CA LYS A 381 -32.90 30.78 -3.84
C LYS A 381 -32.71 29.30 -4.21
N TRP A 382 -33.72 28.47 -3.95
CA TRP A 382 -33.68 27.00 -4.00
C TRP A 382 -33.75 26.35 -5.37
N TYR A 383 -34.07 27.12 -6.41
CA TYR A 383 -34.20 26.56 -7.74
C TYR A 383 -32.82 26.48 -8.39
N ASP A 384 -32.26 25.27 -8.34
CA ASP A 384 -31.26 24.72 -9.25
C ASP A 384 -29.77 24.84 -8.82
N ILE A 385 -29.34 23.95 -7.93
CA ILE A 385 -27.92 23.79 -7.53
C ILE A 385 -27.18 22.99 -8.62
N PRO A 386 -26.05 23.46 -9.18
CA PRO A 386 -25.35 22.68 -10.22
C PRO A 386 -24.78 21.34 -9.77
N GLU A 387 -24.88 20.35 -10.67
CA GLU A 387 -24.38 18.96 -10.54
C GLU A 387 -23.08 18.74 -11.34
N ILE A 388 -22.46 17.56 -11.17
CA ILE A 388 -21.38 17.07 -12.02
C ILE A 388 -21.87 15.84 -12.81
N TYR A 389 -21.72 15.88 -14.13
CA TYR A 389 -21.96 14.76 -15.04
C TYR A 389 -20.69 14.41 -15.82
N GLY A 390 -20.26 13.16 -15.78
CA GLY A 390 -19.27 12.67 -16.74
C GLY A 390 -19.84 12.65 -18.16
N ALA A 391 -21.07 12.14 -18.30
CA ALA A 391 -21.83 12.17 -19.55
C ALA A 391 -23.35 12.22 -19.30
N ILE A 392 -24.06 13.01 -20.12
CA ILE A 392 -25.53 13.05 -20.20
C ILE A 392 -25.93 12.98 -21.68
N ARG A 393 -26.59 11.89 -22.08
CA ARG A 393 -26.72 11.50 -23.51
C ARG A 393 -25.40 11.57 -24.28
N GLY A 394 -24.32 11.08 -23.67
CA GLY A 394 -22.99 11.06 -24.28
C GLY A 394 -22.64 9.69 -24.86
N ASN A 395 -21.97 9.68 -26.02
CA ASN A 395 -21.21 8.56 -26.54
C ASN A 395 -19.74 8.80 -26.21
N VAL A 396 -19.23 8.08 -25.22
CA VAL A 396 -17.85 8.15 -24.74
C VAL A 396 -17.11 6.92 -25.23
N GLY A 397 -16.07 7.10 -26.04
CA GLY A 397 -15.29 5.98 -26.58
C GLY A 397 -14.36 5.34 -25.56
N GLY A 398 -13.82 6.13 -24.62
CA GLY A 398 -12.97 5.68 -23.52
C GLY A 398 -13.71 5.53 -22.19
N SER A 399 -12.98 5.76 -21.10
CA SER A 399 -13.47 5.73 -19.71
C SER A 399 -13.88 7.11 -19.21
N ILE A 400 -14.68 7.16 -18.15
CA ILE A 400 -15.01 8.38 -17.41
C ILE A 400 -14.37 8.29 -16.02
N THR A 401 -13.61 9.31 -15.65
CA THR A 401 -13.08 9.50 -14.30
C THR A 401 -13.52 10.86 -13.76
N ILE A 402 -14.16 10.88 -12.58
CA ILE A 402 -14.51 12.11 -11.86
C ILE A 402 -13.74 12.10 -10.53
N ASN A 403 -12.85 13.05 -10.32
CA ASN A 403 -12.12 13.27 -9.08
C ASN A 403 -12.64 14.56 -8.41
N ALA A 404 -13.57 14.42 -7.48
CA ALA A 404 -14.14 15.54 -6.75
C ALA A 404 -13.50 15.66 -5.36
N HIS A 405 -12.81 16.77 -5.11
CA HIS A 405 -12.06 17.03 -3.88
C HIS A 405 -12.61 18.27 -3.19
N GLY A 406 -13.32 18.10 -2.07
CA GLY A 406 -13.84 19.20 -1.26
C GLY A 406 -14.96 20.03 -1.92
N SER A 407 -15.38 19.69 -3.14
CA SER A 407 -16.31 20.51 -3.91
C SER A 407 -17.73 20.53 -3.33
N HIS A 408 -18.43 21.64 -3.55
CA HIS A 408 -19.75 21.94 -3.03
C HIS A 408 -20.77 21.98 -4.17
N VAL A 409 -21.42 20.83 -4.45
CA VAL A 409 -22.29 20.63 -5.64
C VAL A 409 -23.58 19.90 -5.26
N GLU A 410 -24.52 19.77 -6.20
CA GLU A 410 -25.75 19.04 -5.95
C GLU A 410 -25.51 17.52 -5.93
N ASN A 411 -25.33 16.90 -7.09
CA ASN A 411 -25.09 15.46 -7.23
C ASN A 411 -23.83 15.21 -8.08
N ILE A 412 -23.27 14.00 -7.98
CA ILE A 412 -22.19 13.52 -8.86
C ILE A 412 -22.66 12.29 -9.61
N THR A 413 -22.74 12.39 -10.94
CA THR A 413 -23.16 11.30 -11.81
C THR A 413 -22.12 10.98 -12.88
N GLY A 414 -21.65 9.73 -12.95
CA GLY A 414 -20.70 9.28 -13.96
C GLY A 414 -21.30 9.32 -15.37
N ALA A 415 -22.35 8.53 -15.61
CA ALA A 415 -23.08 8.53 -16.88
C ALA A 415 -24.60 8.51 -16.68
N SER A 416 -25.32 9.41 -17.34
CA SER A 416 -26.78 9.55 -17.23
C SER A 416 -27.52 9.52 -18.57
N ASP A 417 -28.80 9.15 -18.51
CA ASP A 417 -29.83 9.35 -19.53
C ASP A 417 -29.43 8.90 -20.94
N SER A 418 -29.37 7.59 -21.16
CA SER A 418 -29.05 6.98 -22.47
C SER A 418 -27.63 7.25 -22.99
N SER A 419 -26.70 7.56 -22.09
CA SER A 419 -25.27 7.57 -22.44
C SER A 419 -24.75 6.17 -22.74
N THR A 420 -23.69 6.08 -23.56
CA THR A 420 -22.92 4.87 -23.83
C THR A 420 -21.45 5.13 -23.54
N VAL A 421 -20.85 4.36 -22.64
CA VAL A 421 -19.43 4.47 -22.25
C VAL A 421 -18.70 3.20 -22.66
N GLY A 422 -17.63 3.37 -23.45
CA GLY A 422 -16.81 2.28 -23.96
C GLY A 422 -15.95 1.59 -22.90
N GLY A 423 -15.43 2.35 -21.94
CA GLY A 423 -14.57 1.91 -20.84
C GLY A 423 -15.25 1.91 -19.47
N ASP A 424 -14.42 2.15 -18.45
CA ASP A 424 -14.82 2.15 -17.03
C ASP A 424 -15.46 3.50 -16.64
N VAL A 425 -16.23 3.49 -15.55
CA VAL A 425 -16.70 4.71 -14.89
C VAL A 425 -16.22 4.71 -13.45
N THR A 426 -15.37 5.67 -13.10
CA THR A 426 -14.78 5.83 -11.76
C THR A 426 -15.15 7.19 -11.18
N ILE A 427 -15.67 7.20 -9.96
CA ILE A 427 -15.91 8.42 -9.19
C ILE A 427 -15.09 8.36 -7.91
N ASN A 428 -14.18 9.31 -7.73
CA ASN A 428 -13.40 9.53 -6.52
C ASN A 428 -13.92 10.79 -5.83
N ALA A 429 -14.65 10.64 -4.73
CA ALA A 429 -15.22 11.73 -3.96
C ALA A 429 -14.50 11.83 -2.62
N THR A 430 -13.72 12.89 -2.41
CA THR A 430 -12.97 13.14 -1.16
C THR A 430 -13.48 14.40 -0.50
N ASN A 431 -14.03 14.30 0.71
CA ASN A 431 -14.54 15.41 1.50
C ASN A 431 -15.54 16.32 0.76
N VAL A 432 -16.31 15.77 -0.19
CA VAL A 432 -17.33 16.52 -0.92
C VAL A 432 -18.48 16.90 -0.01
N GLU A 433 -19.11 18.05 -0.29
CA GLU A 433 -20.37 18.45 0.33
C GLU A 433 -21.45 18.45 -0.75
N LEU A 434 -22.36 17.48 -0.68
CA LEU A 434 -23.45 17.33 -1.63
C LEU A 434 -24.76 17.83 -1.02
N LYS A 435 -25.47 18.72 -1.71
CA LYS A 435 -26.75 19.29 -1.25
C LYS A 435 -27.84 19.18 -2.31
N ASN A 436 -28.98 18.61 -1.95
CA ASN A 436 -30.11 18.36 -2.84
C ASN A 436 -31.41 18.83 -2.19
N TYR A 437 -32.31 19.37 -3.00
CA TYR A 437 -33.57 19.96 -2.56
C TYR A 437 -34.81 19.08 -2.79
N TYR A 438 -34.69 17.91 -3.45
CA TYR A 438 -35.86 17.09 -3.80
C TYR A 438 -36.73 16.66 -2.61
N TYR A 439 -36.19 16.66 -1.40
CA TYR A 439 -36.90 16.30 -0.20
C TYR A 439 -37.38 17.55 0.54
N GLU A 440 -38.70 17.69 0.74
CA GLU A 440 -39.30 18.71 1.63
C GLU A 440 -38.90 18.50 3.12
N ASP A 441 -38.09 17.50 3.39
CA ASP A 441 -37.59 17.12 4.72
C ASP A 441 -36.15 17.64 4.89
N PRO A 442 -35.91 18.59 5.82
CA PRO A 442 -34.58 19.14 6.05
C PRO A 442 -33.57 18.12 6.60
N ASP A 443 -34.01 16.91 6.97
CA ASP A 443 -33.11 15.82 7.37
C ASP A 443 -32.52 15.05 6.16
N TYR A 444 -33.02 15.29 4.93
CA TYR A 444 -32.59 14.65 3.67
C TYR A 444 -32.24 15.68 2.59
N ASP A 445 -31.46 16.69 2.95
CA ASP A 445 -31.13 17.80 2.08
C ASP A 445 -29.78 17.59 1.34
N GLU A 446 -29.27 16.36 1.33
CA GLU A 446 -27.99 15.97 0.72
C GLU A 446 -28.14 15.33 -0.65
N GLY A 447 -27.08 15.45 -1.46
CA GLY A 447 -27.05 14.88 -2.80
C GLY A 447 -26.45 13.51 -2.94
N ASP A 448 -26.69 12.93 -4.11
CA ASP A 448 -26.44 11.53 -4.45
C ASP A 448 -25.16 11.37 -5.29
N ILE A 449 -24.54 10.19 -5.19
CA ILE A 449 -23.47 9.75 -6.09
C ILE A 449 -23.96 8.56 -6.91
N TYR A 450 -23.97 8.70 -8.23
CA TYR A 450 -24.37 7.67 -9.19
C TYR A 450 -23.26 7.35 -10.20
N ALA A 451 -22.70 6.15 -10.24
CA ALA A 451 -21.81 5.80 -11.36
C ALA A 451 -22.60 5.66 -12.68
N ASN A 452 -23.78 5.03 -12.63
CA ASN A 452 -24.64 4.80 -13.79
C ASN A 452 -26.11 5.10 -13.51
N TYR A 453 -26.68 6.03 -14.26
CA TYR A 453 -28.11 6.32 -14.26
C TYR A 453 -28.71 6.15 -15.66
N ARG A 454 -29.47 5.07 -15.89
CA ARG A 454 -30.15 4.80 -17.18
C ARG A 454 -29.22 4.83 -18.40
N SER A 455 -27.97 4.39 -18.25
CA SER A 455 -26.96 4.39 -19.31
C SER A 455 -26.32 3.01 -19.52
N ILE A 456 -25.66 2.84 -20.65
CA ILE A 456 -24.90 1.64 -21.01
C ILE A 456 -23.42 1.92 -20.69
N ILE A 457 -22.85 1.11 -19.81
CA ILE A 457 -21.40 1.13 -19.51
C ILE A 457 -20.87 -0.25 -19.87
N ASN A 458 -19.82 -0.30 -20.69
CA ASN A 458 -19.22 -1.57 -21.12
C ASN A 458 -18.10 -2.06 -20.17
N GLY A 459 -17.44 -1.14 -19.44
CA GLY A 459 -16.45 -1.45 -18.40
C GLY A 459 -17.04 -1.54 -16.99
N LYS A 460 -16.19 -1.59 -15.96
CA LYS A 460 -16.62 -1.67 -14.56
C LYS A 460 -17.03 -0.30 -14.01
N CYS A 461 -17.81 -0.30 -12.93
CA CYS A 461 -18.16 0.90 -12.18
C CYS A 461 -17.45 0.91 -10.82
N ALA A 462 -16.76 1.99 -10.49
CA ALA A 462 -16.12 2.18 -9.19
C ALA A 462 -16.55 3.50 -8.56
N ILE A 463 -16.94 3.47 -7.28
CA ILE A 463 -17.15 4.68 -6.49
C ILE A 463 -16.28 4.60 -5.23
N ASN A 464 -15.41 5.57 -5.03
CA ASN A 464 -14.58 5.71 -3.86
C ASN A 464 -15.01 6.97 -3.10
N VAL A 465 -15.42 6.82 -1.84
CA VAL A 465 -15.83 7.94 -0.98
C VAL A 465 -14.90 8.00 0.24
N ASP A 466 -14.24 9.14 0.42
CA ASP A 466 -13.35 9.43 1.54
C ASP A 466 -13.81 10.67 2.30
N GLY A 467 -14.53 10.48 3.41
CA GLY A 467 -15.15 11.59 4.15
C GLY A 467 -16.30 12.27 3.38
N GLY A 468 -16.64 13.49 3.79
CA GLY A 468 -17.71 14.31 3.17
C GLY A 468 -19.12 14.09 3.74
N ASP A 469 -20.10 14.80 3.17
CA ASP A 469 -21.53 14.71 3.49
C ASP A 469 -22.31 14.35 2.21
N VAL A 470 -22.90 13.15 2.21
CA VAL A 470 -23.55 12.55 1.04
C VAL A 470 -24.85 11.86 1.44
N ASN A 471 -25.84 11.86 0.56
CA ASN A 471 -27.10 11.20 0.80
C ASN A 471 -27.01 9.69 0.54
N ILE A 472 -26.87 9.31 -0.72
CA ILE A 472 -26.78 7.91 -1.16
C ILE A 472 -25.60 7.68 -2.09
N VAL A 473 -24.97 6.51 -1.98
CA VAL A 473 -23.93 6.06 -2.91
C VAL A 473 -24.47 4.89 -3.72
N ARG A 474 -24.55 5.03 -5.05
CA ARG A 474 -25.11 4.00 -5.93
C ARG A 474 -24.30 3.72 -7.20
N LEU A 475 -23.94 2.46 -7.44
CA LEU A 475 -23.27 2.08 -8.71
C LEU A 475 -24.21 2.19 -9.90
N THR A 476 -25.40 1.60 -9.83
CA THR A 476 -26.36 1.66 -10.94
C THR A 476 -27.81 1.64 -10.50
N ASN A 477 -28.66 2.33 -11.26
CA ASN A 477 -30.11 2.17 -11.16
C ASN A 477 -30.67 0.98 -11.97
N GLY A 478 -29.81 0.21 -12.65
CA GLY A 478 -30.14 -1.04 -13.31
C GLY A 478 -30.22 -2.23 -12.33
N LYS A 479 -30.75 -3.37 -12.81
CA LYS A 479 -30.82 -4.63 -12.02
C LYS A 479 -29.50 -5.42 -12.00
N THR A 480 -28.55 -5.04 -12.84
CA THR A 480 -27.26 -5.72 -13.01
C THR A 480 -26.17 -4.67 -13.17
N VAL A 481 -24.96 -5.02 -12.74
CA VAL A 481 -23.76 -4.21 -12.93
C VAL A 481 -22.66 -5.13 -13.46
N ASN A 482 -21.65 -4.53 -14.10
CA ASN A 482 -20.54 -5.27 -14.71
C ASN A 482 -19.62 -5.90 -13.66
N GLU A 483 -18.87 -6.92 -14.06
CA GLU A 483 -17.94 -7.61 -13.17
C GLU A 483 -16.89 -6.65 -12.61
N ASP A 484 -16.34 -6.98 -11.43
CA ASP A 484 -15.33 -6.18 -10.73
C ASP A 484 -15.76 -4.75 -10.36
N SER A 485 -17.07 -4.46 -10.40
CA SER A 485 -17.60 -3.18 -9.93
C SER A 485 -17.58 -3.13 -8.40
N GLN A 486 -17.28 -1.96 -7.85
CA GLN A 486 -17.03 -1.84 -6.42
C GLN A 486 -17.39 -0.47 -5.84
N ILE A 487 -17.76 -0.46 -4.57
CA ILE A 487 -17.86 0.75 -3.75
C ILE A 487 -16.82 0.63 -2.63
N THR A 488 -15.97 1.65 -2.49
CA THR A 488 -14.98 1.75 -1.41
C THR A 488 -15.32 2.97 -0.55
N ILE A 489 -15.41 2.79 0.76
CA ILE A 489 -15.67 3.86 1.72
C ILE A 489 -14.51 3.92 2.73
N THR A 490 -13.91 5.10 2.87
CA THR A 490 -12.79 5.38 3.78
C THR A 490 -13.04 6.64 4.61
N GLY A 491 -12.24 6.86 5.65
CA GLY A 491 -12.33 8.05 6.49
C GLY A 491 -13.61 8.05 7.34
N SER A 492 -14.22 9.23 7.50
CA SER A 492 -15.40 9.41 8.34
C SER A 492 -16.56 10.11 7.62
N PRO A 493 -17.10 9.51 6.53
CA PRO A 493 -18.17 10.11 5.76
C PRO A 493 -19.49 10.12 6.53
N LYS A 494 -20.30 11.14 6.29
CA LYS A 494 -21.70 11.17 6.69
C LYS A 494 -22.53 10.68 5.51
N ILE A 495 -23.03 9.45 5.60
CA ILE A 495 -23.94 8.86 4.61
C ILE A 495 -25.33 8.80 5.23
N ARG A 496 -26.31 9.50 4.65
CA ARG A 496 -27.61 9.73 5.30
C ARG A 496 -28.71 8.77 4.94
N THR A 497 -28.69 8.27 3.71
CA THR A 497 -29.62 7.24 3.25
C THR A 497 -28.96 5.87 3.22
N GLY A 498 -27.82 5.70 2.54
CA GLY A 498 -27.12 4.41 2.53
C GLY A 498 -26.27 4.13 1.31
N VAL A 499 -25.84 2.87 1.18
CA VAL A 499 -25.00 2.39 0.08
C VAL A 499 -25.75 1.29 -0.67
N LEU A 500 -25.98 1.48 -1.96
CA LEU A 500 -26.78 0.58 -2.79
C LEU A 500 -26.08 0.27 -4.10
N SER A 501 -25.72 -0.98 -4.37
CA SER A 501 -25.04 -1.27 -5.64
C SER A 501 -25.97 -1.23 -6.85
N THR A 502 -27.15 -1.83 -6.76
CA THR A 502 -28.07 -2.02 -7.91
C THR A 502 -29.52 -1.86 -7.48
N SER A 503 -30.42 -1.56 -8.41
CA SER A 503 -31.88 -1.58 -8.16
C SER A 503 -32.49 -2.99 -8.16
N ASN A 504 -31.68 -4.04 -8.02
CA ASN A 504 -32.18 -5.39 -7.83
C ASN A 504 -32.46 -5.63 -6.35
N TYR A 505 -33.75 -5.63 -6.01
CA TYR A 505 -34.25 -5.86 -4.66
C TYR A 505 -34.75 -7.29 -4.43
N ASP A 506 -34.59 -8.17 -5.42
CA ASP A 506 -35.14 -9.53 -5.38
C ASP A 506 -34.09 -10.58 -4.95
N LYS A 507 -32.80 -10.31 -5.24
CA LYS A 507 -31.69 -11.25 -4.98
C LYS A 507 -30.34 -10.54 -4.93
N THR A 508 -29.39 -11.13 -4.20
CA THR A 508 -27.99 -10.72 -4.18
C THR A 508 -27.41 -10.61 -5.61
N PRO A 509 -26.76 -9.49 -5.97
CA PRO A 509 -26.10 -9.35 -7.27
C PRO A 509 -24.84 -10.22 -7.35
N LYS A 510 -24.30 -10.39 -8.55
CA LYS A 510 -23.01 -11.04 -8.79
C LYS A 510 -21.91 -9.98 -8.95
N ASN A 511 -20.70 -10.32 -8.52
CA ASN A 511 -19.47 -9.58 -8.79
C ASN A 511 -19.44 -8.12 -8.29
N VAL A 512 -20.07 -7.83 -7.15
CA VAL A 512 -20.02 -6.50 -6.52
C VAL A 512 -19.40 -6.55 -5.14
N ALA A 513 -18.34 -5.77 -4.94
CA ALA A 513 -17.72 -5.59 -3.64
C ALA A 513 -18.13 -4.25 -3.02
N VAL A 514 -18.51 -4.27 -1.74
CA VAL A 514 -18.59 -3.06 -0.91
C VAL A 514 -17.53 -3.18 0.18
N THR A 515 -16.53 -2.31 0.14
CA THR A 515 -15.37 -2.35 1.05
C THR A 515 -15.36 -1.11 1.92
N LEU A 516 -15.45 -1.32 3.23
CA LEU A 516 -15.23 -0.32 4.26
C LEU A 516 -13.80 -0.54 4.78
N THR A 517 -12.90 0.42 4.56
CA THR A 517 -11.49 0.28 4.91
C THR A 517 -10.97 1.58 5.51
N ASP A 518 -10.24 1.50 6.62
CA ASP A 518 -9.82 2.70 7.38
C ASP A 518 -11.01 3.67 7.62
N CYS A 519 -12.16 3.07 7.89
CA CYS A 519 -13.46 3.74 7.90
C CYS A 519 -14.05 3.76 9.31
N THR A 520 -14.43 4.96 9.76
CA THR A 520 -15.17 5.20 11.01
C THR A 520 -16.49 5.89 10.69
N ALA A 521 -17.58 5.13 10.60
CA ALA A 521 -18.87 5.67 10.16
C ALA A 521 -20.07 4.91 10.75
N THR A 522 -21.20 5.61 10.83
CA THR A 522 -22.52 4.98 10.93
C THR A 522 -23.17 5.08 9.56
N ILE A 523 -23.45 3.94 8.92
CA ILE A 523 -24.08 3.86 7.61
C ILE A 523 -25.49 3.26 7.81
N PRO A 524 -26.55 3.92 7.36
CA PRO A 524 -27.91 3.45 7.62
C PRO A 524 -28.15 2.05 7.05
N PHE A 525 -27.76 1.79 5.80
CA PHE A 525 -27.75 0.43 5.27
C PHE A 525 -26.70 0.23 4.16
N ILE A 526 -26.31 -1.03 3.99
CA ILE A 526 -25.68 -1.54 2.77
C ILE A 526 -26.64 -2.54 2.14
N GLN A 527 -26.96 -2.35 0.86
CA GLN A 527 -27.88 -3.23 0.14
C GLN A 527 -27.32 -3.67 -1.22
N SER A 528 -27.60 -4.93 -1.55
CA SER A 528 -27.25 -5.56 -2.83
C SER A 528 -25.73 -5.61 -3.03
N SER A 529 -25.04 -6.36 -2.19
CA SER A 529 -23.58 -6.56 -2.26
C SER A 529 -23.27 -8.04 -2.41
N THR A 530 -22.41 -8.44 -3.36
CA THR A 530 -21.95 -9.83 -3.42
C THR A 530 -21.02 -10.13 -2.25
N HIS A 531 -20.20 -9.16 -1.85
CA HIS A 531 -19.28 -9.30 -0.73
C HIS A 531 -19.09 -7.96 -0.03
N THR A 532 -19.45 -7.90 1.26
CA THR A 532 -19.17 -6.74 2.11
C THR A 532 -17.93 -7.02 2.95
N ARG A 533 -16.96 -6.10 2.94
CA ARG A 533 -15.68 -6.22 3.65
C ARG A 533 -15.51 -5.06 4.62
N VAL A 534 -15.10 -5.35 5.86
CA VAL A 534 -14.75 -4.36 6.89
C VAL A 534 -13.31 -4.60 7.30
N THR A 535 -12.40 -3.71 6.90
CA THR A 535 -10.96 -3.98 6.84
C THR A 535 -10.12 -2.82 7.38
N ASN A 536 -8.83 -3.07 7.60
CA ASN A 536 -7.84 -2.06 8.00
C ASN A 536 -8.25 -1.20 9.22
N ASN A 537 -8.57 -1.85 10.35
CA ASN A 537 -8.93 -1.20 11.62
C ASN A 537 -10.18 -0.29 11.55
N SER A 538 -11.12 -0.61 10.66
CA SER A 538 -12.40 0.08 10.57
C SER A 538 -13.24 -0.07 11.84
N ASP A 539 -14.01 0.96 12.22
CA ASP A 539 -15.05 0.93 13.25
C ASP A 539 -16.37 1.42 12.66
N VAL A 540 -17.23 0.48 12.28
CA VAL A 540 -18.46 0.78 11.53
C VAL A 540 -19.70 0.28 12.26
N LYS A 541 -20.73 1.13 12.31
CA LYS A 541 -22.11 0.73 12.61
C LYS A 541 -22.94 0.70 11.33
N LEU A 542 -23.59 -0.43 11.05
CA LEU A 542 -24.60 -0.58 10.00
C LEU A 542 -25.97 -0.74 10.65
N ASN A 543 -26.97 0.04 10.24
CA ASN A 543 -28.35 -0.20 10.68
C ASN A 543 -29.13 -1.11 9.71
N GLY A 544 -28.47 -1.63 8.68
CA GLY A 544 -29.06 -2.56 7.72
C GLY A 544 -28.01 -3.21 6.84
N LEU A 545 -28.11 -4.51 6.65
CA LEU A 545 -27.24 -5.27 5.75
C LEU A 545 -28.09 -6.25 4.93
N TRP A 546 -28.56 -5.78 3.78
CA TRP A 546 -29.60 -6.46 3.00
C TRP A 546 -29.07 -7.02 1.69
N LEU A 547 -29.64 -8.14 1.24
CA LEU A 547 -29.30 -8.78 -0.04
C LEU A 547 -27.78 -8.94 -0.21
N THR A 548 -27.12 -9.32 0.88
CA THR A 548 -25.67 -9.47 0.92
C THR A 548 -25.29 -10.94 0.73
N GLY A 549 -24.26 -11.16 -0.08
CA GLY A 549 -23.67 -12.48 -0.27
C GLY A 549 -22.82 -12.85 0.93
N SER A 550 -21.54 -12.53 0.84
CA SER A 550 -20.55 -12.87 1.87
C SER A 550 -20.17 -11.65 2.71
N LEU A 551 -19.73 -11.90 3.94
CA LEU A 551 -19.25 -10.88 4.88
C LEU A 551 -17.84 -11.24 5.35
N THR A 552 -16.96 -10.25 5.39
CA THR A 552 -15.64 -10.38 6.02
C THR A 552 -15.37 -9.21 6.96
N VAL A 553 -14.98 -9.52 8.19
CA VAL A 553 -14.50 -8.55 9.18
C VAL A 553 -13.07 -8.92 9.55
N ASP A 554 -12.10 -8.13 9.09
CA ASP A 554 -10.67 -8.43 9.29
C ASP A 554 -10.21 -8.15 10.72
N GLU A 555 -9.06 -8.70 11.07
CA GLU A 555 -8.41 -8.45 12.36
C GLU A 555 -8.20 -6.94 12.58
N GLY A 556 -8.46 -6.48 13.81
CA GLY A 556 -8.42 -5.06 14.17
C GLY A 556 -9.71 -4.29 13.85
N SER A 557 -10.55 -4.76 12.93
CA SER A 557 -11.80 -4.09 12.57
C SER A 557 -12.98 -4.47 13.48
N ILE A 558 -13.93 -3.55 13.60
CA ILE A 558 -15.18 -3.67 14.35
C ILE A 558 -16.35 -3.38 13.40
N LEU A 559 -17.29 -4.31 13.34
CA LEU A 559 -18.58 -4.15 12.70
C LEU A 559 -19.69 -4.32 13.73
N LYS A 560 -20.55 -3.31 13.87
CA LYS A 560 -21.82 -3.40 14.59
C LYS A 560 -22.97 -3.42 13.60
N THR A 561 -23.90 -4.35 13.75
CA THR A 561 -25.14 -4.40 12.94
C THR A 561 -26.35 -4.24 13.84
N ASP A 562 -27.18 -3.23 13.60
CA ASP A 562 -28.33 -2.83 14.43
C ASP A 562 -29.55 -2.55 13.54
N ASP A 563 -30.03 -3.62 12.90
CA ASP A 563 -31.18 -3.59 11.99
C ASP A 563 -32.49 -3.72 12.77
N LEU A 564 -33.60 -3.21 12.25
CA LEU A 564 -34.93 -3.48 12.81
C LEU A 564 -35.60 -4.70 12.15
N ASP A 565 -35.00 -5.21 11.06
CA ASP A 565 -35.43 -6.39 10.32
C ASP A 565 -34.45 -7.57 10.54
N ASP A 566 -34.88 -8.78 10.20
CA ASP A 566 -34.02 -9.96 10.19
C ASP A 566 -32.95 -9.87 9.10
N MET A 567 -31.74 -10.33 9.42
CA MET A 567 -30.59 -10.23 8.52
C MET A 567 -30.30 -11.57 7.83
N GLU A 568 -30.39 -11.61 6.51
CA GLU A 568 -30.07 -12.79 5.70
C GLU A 568 -28.82 -12.57 4.83
N LEU A 569 -27.80 -13.42 5.04
CA LEU A 569 -26.57 -13.48 4.25
C LEU A 569 -26.58 -14.76 3.40
N SER A 570 -26.58 -14.58 2.08
CA SER A 570 -26.70 -15.69 1.12
C SER A 570 -25.40 -16.48 0.88
N GLY A 571 -24.26 -15.99 1.39
CA GLY A 571 -22.93 -16.54 1.21
C GLY A 571 -22.21 -16.84 2.53
N ASN A 572 -20.88 -16.75 2.51
CA ASN A 572 -20.03 -17.15 3.62
C ASN A 572 -19.65 -15.97 4.52
N VAL A 573 -19.45 -16.23 5.80
CA VAL A 573 -19.02 -15.24 6.79
C VAL A 573 -17.66 -15.59 7.36
N VAL A 574 -16.76 -14.61 7.41
CA VAL A 574 -15.44 -14.72 8.06
C VAL A 574 -15.26 -13.57 9.04
N VAL A 575 -15.04 -13.90 10.31
CA VAL A 575 -14.84 -12.92 11.40
C VAL A 575 -13.47 -13.13 12.02
N ASN A 576 -12.51 -12.27 11.67
CA ASN A 576 -11.18 -12.19 12.26
C ASN A 576 -11.04 -10.99 13.23
N GLY A 577 -11.88 -9.97 13.08
CA GLY A 577 -12.05 -8.85 14.02
C GLY A 577 -13.24 -9.05 14.96
N THR A 578 -14.04 -8.02 15.19
CA THR A 578 -15.27 -8.10 15.99
C THR A 578 -16.50 -7.83 15.15
N TRP A 579 -17.45 -8.76 15.13
CA TRP A 579 -18.79 -8.55 14.62
C TRP A 579 -19.80 -8.66 15.77
N GLU A 580 -20.45 -7.54 16.10
CA GLU A 580 -21.50 -7.48 17.12
C GLU A 580 -22.86 -7.16 16.48
N GLN A 581 -23.76 -8.13 16.49
CA GLN A 581 -25.13 -7.99 16.00
C GLN A 581 -26.06 -7.70 17.17
N LEU A 582 -26.75 -6.55 17.12
CA LEU A 582 -27.50 -5.97 18.24
C LEU A 582 -29.01 -6.24 18.19
N PHE A 583 -29.56 -6.59 17.03
CA PHE A 583 -31.01 -6.78 16.86
C PHE A 583 -31.53 -8.05 17.54
N ILE A 584 -32.68 -7.95 18.22
CA ILE A 584 -33.23 -9.01 19.09
C ILE A 584 -34.72 -9.33 18.85
N ASN A 585 -35.30 -8.95 17.72
CA ASN A 585 -36.76 -8.94 17.58
C ASN A 585 -37.27 -9.22 16.17
N SER A 586 -36.82 -10.30 15.53
CA SER A 586 -37.43 -10.78 14.28
C SER A 586 -38.95 -10.89 14.47
N SER A 587 -39.67 -10.27 13.55
CA SER A 587 -41.12 -10.40 13.51
C SER A 587 -41.47 -11.90 13.43
N ARG A 588 -42.61 -12.31 14.02
CA ARG A 588 -43.08 -13.71 14.15
C ARG A 588 -43.10 -14.57 12.85
N ALA A 589 -42.71 -14.01 11.70
CA ALA A 589 -42.61 -14.71 10.42
C ALA A 589 -41.21 -15.31 10.16
N ALA A 590 -40.12 -14.68 10.59
CA ALA A 590 -38.76 -15.22 10.43
C ALA A 590 -38.41 -16.15 11.60
N ALA A 591 -37.63 -17.20 11.33
CA ALA A 591 -37.27 -18.19 12.35
C ALA A 591 -36.08 -17.75 13.21
N TYR A 592 -35.23 -16.86 12.70
CA TYR A 592 -33.98 -16.42 13.31
C TYR A 592 -33.71 -14.94 13.00
N ASP A 593 -33.05 -14.23 13.92
CA ASP A 593 -32.69 -12.80 13.75
C ASP A 593 -31.52 -12.61 12.77
N VAL A 594 -30.63 -13.60 12.69
CA VAL A 594 -29.54 -13.68 11.70
C VAL A 594 -29.58 -15.03 11.01
N THR A 595 -29.63 -15.04 9.69
CA THR A 595 -29.54 -16.25 8.87
C THR A 595 -28.33 -16.16 7.94
N ILE A 596 -27.43 -17.14 8.01
CA ILE A 596 -26.28 -17.31 7.11
C ILE A 596 -26.51 -18.59 6.31
N ALA A 597 -26.75 -18.46 5.01
CA ALA A 597 -27.00 -19.61 4.12
C ALA A 597 -25.71 -20.41 3.81
N GLY A 598 -24.54 -19.76 3.90
CA GLY A 598 -23.24 -20.40 3.70
C GLY A 598 -22.59 -20.88 5.00
N THR A 599 -21.27 -20.88 5.02
CA THR A 599 -20.45 -21.27 6.19
C THR A 599 -20.09 -20.06 7.05
N MET A 600 -19.80 -20.29 8.33
CA MET A 600 -19.23 -19.27 9.22
C MET A 600 -17.85 -19.70 9.74
N ALA A 601 -16.87 -18.80 9.65
CA ALA A 601 -15.55 -18.98 10.24
C ALA A 601 -15.24 -17.84 11.21
N VAL A 602 -14.88 -18.18 12.46
CA VAL A 602 -14.42 -17.22 13.47
C VAL A 602 -12.95 -17.49 13.77
N GLY A 603 -12.08 -16.59 13.33
CA GLY A 603 -10.63 -16.70 13.48
C GLY A 603 -10.16 -16.57 14.93
N LYS A 604 -8.87 -16.75 15.19
CA LYS A 604 -8.30 -16.76 16.55
C LYS A 604 -8.52 -15.47 17.34
N SER A 605 -8.39 -14.32 16.67
CA SER A 605 -8.69 -13.00 17.23
C SER A 605 -10.17 -12.61 17.05
N GLY A 606 -10.91 -13.43 16.30
CA GLY A 606 -12.29 -13.21 15.91
C GLY A 606 -13.26 -13.27 17.09
N LYS A 607 -14.21 -12.34 17.10
CA LYS A 607 -15.31 -12.28 18.06
C LYS A 607 -16.62 -12.09 17.31
N TYR A 608 -17.50 -13.07 17.43
CA TYR A 608 -18.90 -12.91 17.04
C TYR A 608 -19.78 -12.74 18.27
N ILE A 609 -20.57 -11.68 18.33
CA ILE A 609 -21.52 -11.43 19.41
C ILE A 609 -22.91 -11.29 18.76
N GLY A 610 -23.74 -12.32 18.89
CA GLY A 610 -25.14 -12.30 18.47
C GLY A 610 -26.03 -12.03 19.67
N HIS A 611 -26.63 -10.83 19.73
CA HIS A 611 -27.66 -10.51 20.72
C HIS A 611 -28.98 -11.19 20.37
N GLY A 612 -29.25 -11.39 19.08
CA GLY A 612 -30.36 -12.18 18.55
C GLY A 612 -30.06 -13.67 18.37
N SER A 613 -31.07 -14.40 17.92
CA SER A 613 -30.99 -15.79 17.48
C SER A 613 -30.25 -15.89 16.15
N THR A 614 -29.32 -16.84 16.04
CA THR A 614 -28.47 -17.02 14.85
C THR A 614 -28.69 -18.39 14.23
N HIS A 615 -28.85 -18.44 12.91
CA HIS A 615 -28.83 -19.65 12.12
C HIS A 615 -27.71 -19.64 11.09
N VAL A 616 -26.89 -20.67 11.09
CA VAL A 616 -25.89 -20.91 10.03
C VAL A 616 -26.23 -22.23 9.35
N ALA A 617 -26.66 -22.21 8.09
CA ALA A 617 -27.08 -23.42 7.39
C ALA A 617 -25.89 -24.35 7.07
N GLY A 618 -24.71 -23.78 6.76
CA GLY A 618 -23.48 -24.51 6.48
C GLY A 618 -22.66 -24.86 7.73
N ASP A 619 -21.41 -25.26 7.49
CA ASP A 619 -20.45 -25.59 8.54
C ASP A 619 -20.02 -24.34 9.32
N VAL A 620 -19.78 -24.52 10.62
CA VAL A 620 -19.24 -23.50 11.53
C VAL A 620 -17.88 -23.94 12.05
N ASN A 621 -16.85 -23.15 11.74
CA ASN A 621 -15.49 -23.35 12.23
C ASN A 621 -15.10 -22.20 13.16
N SER A 622 -14.61 -22.50 14.35
CA SER A 622 -14.21 -21.46 15.29
C SER A 622 -12.87 -21.76 15.95
N CYS A 623 -12.02 -20.74 16.01
CA CYS A 623 -10.81 -20.67 16.84
C CYS A 623 -10.84 -19.46 17.80
N GLY A 624 -11.90 -18.64 17.73
CA GLY A 624 -12.09 -17.43 18.51
C GLY A 624 -13.27 -17.55 19.47
N MET A 625 -13.93 -16.41 19.75
CA MET A 625 -15.06 -16.35 20.68
C MET A 625 -16.37 -16.12 19.94
N MET A 626 -17.40 -16.90 20.26
CA MET A 626 -18.79 -16.61 19.86
C MET A 626 -19.66 -16.48 21.09
N ALA A 627 -20.36 -15.37 21.25
CA ALA A 627 -21.39 -15.18 22.26
C ALA A 627 -22.76 -15.20 21.58
N LEU A 628 -23.60 -16.17 21.96
CA LEU A 628 -24.96 -16.33 21.43
C LEU A 628 -25.93 -16.05 22.58
N MET A 629 -26.58 -14.90 22.58
CA MET A 629 -27.41 -14.47 23.72
C MET A 629 -28.84 -15.04 23.66
N LYS A 630 -29.21 -15.65 22.53
CA LYS A 630 -30.49 -16.33 22.30
C LYS A 630 -30.27 -17.73 21.74
N PRO A 631 -31.26 -18.64 21.91
CA PRO A 631 -31.27 -19.93 21.22
C PRO A 631 -30.91 -19.79 19.74
N SER A 632 -29.93 -20.58 19.29
CA SER A 632 -29.33 -20.50 17.96
C SER A 632 -29.12 -21.89 17.36
N GLU A 633 -29.02 -21.98 16.04
CA GLU A 633 -28.85 -23.24 15.31
C GLU A 633 -27.68 -23.18 14.31
N PHE A 634 -26.77 -24.14 14.38
CA PHE A 634 -25.79 -24.41 13.34
C PHE A 634 -26.25 -25.65 12.59
N GLY A 635 -26.75 -25.50 11.37
CA GLY A 635 -27.30 -26.59 10.54
C GLY A 635 -26.25 -27.61 10.08
N GLY A 636 -25.01 -27.16 9.82
CA GLY A 636 -23.90 -28.02 9.39
C GLY A 636 -23.07 -28.60 10.54
N ASN A 637 -21.85 -29.03 10.22
CA ASN A 637 -20.89 -29.50 11.21
C ASN A 637 -20.33 -28.33 12.03
N TYR A 638 -19.92 -28.62 13.25
CA TYR A 638 -19.23 -27.66 14.11
C TYR A 638 -17.81 -28.16 14.41
N ALA A 639 -16.80 -27.33 14.16
CA ALA A 639 -15.42 -27.63 14.52
C ALA A 639 -14.82 -26.50 15.38
N GLY A 640 -14.53 -26.82 16.64
CA GLY A 640 -13.87 -25.91 17.57
C GLY A 640 -12.40 -26.27 17.76
N THR A 641 -11.49 -25.32 17.52
CA THR A 641 -10.05 -25.50 17.79
C THR A 641 -9.61 -24.56 18.91
N ASN A 642 -9.85 -24.96 20.16
CA ASN A 642 -9.71 -24.11 21.35
C ASN A 642 -10.61 -22.86 21.31
N ALA A 643 -11.78 -22.99 20.68
CA ALA A 643 -12.78 -21.93 20.62
C ALA A 643 -13.42 -21.66 22.01
N GLU A 644 -13.98 -20.47 22.15
CA GLU A 644 -14.86 -20.11 23.26
C GLU A 644 -16.30 -19.94 22.72
N LEU A 645 -17.25 -20.64 23.32
CA LEU A 645 -18.67 -20.36 23.18
C LEU A 645 -19.17 -19.76 24.48
N ARG A 646 -19.87 -18.63 24.40
CA ARG A 646 -20.65 -18.10 25.51
C ARG A 646 -22.13 -18.30 25.21
N LEU A 647 -22.82 -18.98 26.12
CA LEU A 647 -24.26 -19.28 26.02
C LEU A 647 -25.04 -18.67 27.21
N PRO A 648 -26.30 -18.25 27.02
CA PRO A 648 -27.06 -17.58 28.06
C PRO A 648 -27.46 -18.59 29.14
N ALA A 649 -27.32 -18.22 30.42
CA ALA A 649 -27.79 -19.06 31.52
C ALA A 649 -29.27 -19.40 31.35
N VAL A 650 -29.61 -20.71 31.40
CA VAL A 650 -30.97 -21.16 31.09
C VAL A 650 -31.96 -20.76 32.18
N VAL A 651 -33.16 -20.34 31.76
CA VAL A 651 -34.28 -20.02 32.67
C VAL A 651 -35.23 -21.21 32.81
N THR A 652 -35.52 -21.88 31.69
CA THR A 652 -36.29 -23.13 31.64
C THR A 652 -35.42 -24.18 30.98
N ASN A 653 -35.30 -25.33 31.62
CA ASN A 653 -34.43 -26.39 31.13
C ASN A 653 -35.05 -27.13 29.94
N TYR A 654 -34.20 -27.52 28.98
CA TYR A 654 -34.63 -28.22 27.78
C TYR A 654 -35.25 -29.59 28.12
N THR A 655 -36.52 -29.78 27.73
CA THR A 655 -37.25 -31.06 27.76
C THR A 655 -38.11 -31.24 26.49
N ALA A 656 -38.60 -30.11 25.95
CA ALA A 656 -39.15 -29.93 24.60
C ALA A 656 -39.16 -28.42 24.22
N ALA A 657 -38.33 -27.61 24.89
CA ALA A 657 -38.25 -26.14 24.74
C ALA A 657 -37.06 -25.77 23.84
N ASP A 658 -36.77 -24.49 23.65
CA ASP A 658 -35.58 -24.07 22.91
C ASP A 658 -34.32 -24.32 23.73
N ILE A 659 -33.32 -24.99 23.13
CA ILE A 659 -32.00 -25.17 23.73
C ILE A 659 -31.09 -24.00 23.31
N PRO A 660 -30.15 -23.53 24.17
CA PRO A 660 -29.26 -22.44 23.82
C PRO A 660 -28.51 -22.58 22.49
N LEU A 661 -28.02 -23.78 22.18
CA LEU A 661 -27.39 -24.06 20.89
C LEU A 661 -27.77 -25.45 20.38
N LYS A 662 -28.29 -25.52 19.16
CA LYS A 662 -28.51 -26.77 18.43
C LYS A 662 -27.55 -26.86 17.26
N ILE A 663 -26.89 -28.00 17.11
CA ILE A 663 -25.96 -28.29 16.01
C ILE A 663 -26.53 -29.48 15.23
N GLY A 664 -26.95 -29.23 13.99
CA GLY A 664 -27.55 -30.20 13.09
C GLY A 664 -26.59 -31.24 12.56
N GLY A 665 -25.29 -30.93 12.50
CA GLY A 665 -24.23 -31.86 12.10
C GLY A 665 -23.34 -32.35 13.25
N LEU A 666 -22.22 -32.98 12.89
CA LEU A 666 -21.26 -33.53 13.84
C LEU A 666 -20.38 -32.42 14.44
N SER A 667 -20.19 -32.48 15.76
CA SER A 667 -19.27 -31.60 16.46
C SER A 667 -17.89 -32.26 16.66
N THR A 668 -16.82 -31.51 16.43
CA THR A 668 -15.43 -32.00 16.60
C THR A 668 -14.52 -30.98 17.27
N GLY A 669 -13.35 -31.46 17.70
CA GLY A 669 -12.33 -30.63 18.35
C GLY A 669 -12.61 -30.37 19.83
N THR A 670 -12.30 -29.18 20.33
CA THR A 670 -12.50 -28.80 21.73
C THR A 670 -12.92 -27.33 21.81
N THR A 671 -14.03 -27.11 22.51
CA THR A 671 -14.63 -25.81 22.75
C THR A 671 -14.89 -25.61 24.23
N THR A 672 -14.41 -24.48 24.76
CA THR A 672 -14.76 -24.04 26.11
C THR A 672 -16.11 -23.35 26.07
N VAL A 673 -17.06 -23.84 26.86
CA VAL A 673 -18.41 -23.30 26.98
C VAL A 673 -18.52 -22.55 28.28
N ASN A 674 -18.71 -21.24 28.20
CA ASN A 674 -19.02 -20.38 29.32
C ASN A 674 -20.51 -20.04 29.31
N THR A 675 -21.13 -20.00 30.48
CA THR A 675 -22.48 -19.49 30.66
C THR A 675 -22.43 -18.03 31.10
N MET A 676 -23.29 -17.18 30.53
CA MET A 676 -23.32 -15.74 30.79
C MET A 676 -24.70 -15.25 31.25
N ASP A 677 -24.73 -14.00 31.73
CA ASP A 677 -25.97 -13.25 31.86
C ASP A 677 -26.62 -13.08 30.47
N PRO A 678 -27.89 -13.48 30.27
CA PRO A 678 -28.59 -13.28 29.01
C PRO A 678 -28.72 -11.82 28.57
N ALA A 679 -28.55 -10.85 29.47
CA ALA A 679 -28.57 -9.43 29.17
C ALA A 679 -27.17 -8.83 28.95
N ASP A 680 -26.09 -9.56 29.27
CA ASP A 680 -24.72 -9.07 29.15
C ASP A 680 -23.74 -10.22 28.88
N TRP A 681 -23.29 -10.31 27.63
CA TRP A 681 -22.35 -11.35 27.18
C TRP A 681 -20.99 -11.29 27.88
N GLN A 682 -20.64 -10.17 28.50
CA GLN A 682 -19.36 -10.01 29.22
C GLN A 682 -19.43 -10.61 30.62
N THR A 683 -20.61 -10.61 31.24
CA THR A 683 -20.82 -11.10 32.60
C THR A 683 -21.03 -12.61 32.61
N LEU A 684 -19.98 -13.36 32.97
CA LEU A 684 -20.11 -14.80 33.18
C LEU A 684 -20.99 -15.08 34.41
N LYS A 685 -21.89 -16.06 34.28
CA LYS A 685 -22.84 -16.44 35.31
C LYS A 685 -22.82 -17.94 35.50
N LYS A 686 -22.62 -18.40 36.73
CA LYS A 686 -22.66 -19.82 37.09
C LYS A 686 -23.94 -20.50 36.59
N PRO A 687 -23.86 -21.66 35.92
CA PRO A 687 -25.05 -22.45 35.59
C PRO A 687 -25.65 -23.09 36.85
N ALA A 688 -26.75 -23.84 36.71
CA ALA A 688 -27.25 -24.74 37.76
C ALA A 688 -27.01 -26.22 37.40
N LEU A 689 -26.96 -27.09 38.40
CA LEU A 689 -26.91 -28.54 38.18
C LEU A 689 -28.18 -29.02 37.47
N GLY A 690 -27.99 -29.79 36.40
CA GLY A 690 -29.05 -30.32 35.56
C GLY A 690 -29.36 -29.47 34.33
N ASP A 691 -28.81 -28.26 34.19
CA ASP A 691 -29.07 -27.38 33.04
C ASP A 691 -28.54 -27.94 31.71
N ASN A 692 -29.33 -27.84 30.65
CA ASN A 692 -29.02 -28.35 29.31
C ASN A 692 -28.66 -27.20 28.36
N TYR A 693 -27.53 -27.29 27.64
CA TYR A 693 -27.01 -26.17 26.84
C TYR A 693 -26.83 -26.44 25.35
N ILE A 694 -26.46 -27.66 24.96
CA ILE A 694 -26.09 -27.98 23.57
C ILE A 694 -26.76 -29.28 23.12
N LEU A 695 -27.29 -29.30 21.89
CA LEU A 695 -27.59 -30.52 21.12
C LEU A 695 -26.60 -30.62 19.96
N SER A 696 -26.09 -31.81 19.67
CA SER A 696 -25.29 -32.09 18.47
C SER A 696 -25.60 -33.47 17.92
N GLU A 697 -25.60 -33.60 16.59
CA GLU A 697 -25.94 -34.84 15.89
C GLU A 697 -25.13 -36.03 16.45
N LYS A 698 -25.84 -37.13 16.68
CA LYS A 698 -25.26 -38.36 17.21
C LYS A 698 -24.92 -39.31 16.07
N ASN A 699 -23.66 -39.74 16.03
CA ASN A 699 -23.22 -40.85 15.18
C ASN A 699 -22.30 -41.78 15.97
N THR A 700 -22.82 -42.95 16.37
CA THR A 700 -22.12 -43.90 17.26
C THR A 700 -21.65 -43.23 18.55
N ASP A 701 -20.36 -43.20 18.84
CA ASP A 701 -19.76 -42.53 19.99
C ASP A 701 -19.34 -41.07 19.71
N SER A 702 -19.62 -40.54 18.52
CA SER A 702 -19.40 -39.15 18.15
C SER A 702 -20.66 -38.30 18.32
N PRO A 703 -20.51 -37.02 18.69
CA PRO A 703 -19.29 -36.37 19.20
C PRO A 703 -18.80 -36.93 20.54
N ALA A 704 -17.49 -36.85 20.75
CA ALA A 704 -16.86 -37.28 22.00
C ALA A 704 -17.33 -36.40 23.18
N GLN A 705 -17.31 -36.96 24.39
CA GLN A 705 -17.76 -36.30 25.63
C GLN A 705 -17.10 -34.91 25.85
N ASN A 706 -15.86 -34.77 25.44
CA ASN A 706 -15.00 -33.61 25.68
C ASN A 706 -14.96 -32.59 24.52
N VAL A 707 -15.83 -32.73 23.50
CA VAL A 707 -15.94 -31.71 22.46
C VAL A 707 -16.39 -30.36 23.05
N PHE A 708 -17.31 -30.40 24.01
CA PHE A 708 -17.75 -29.22 24.77
C PHE A 708 -17.38 -29.37 26.24
N VAL A 709 -16.70 -28.37 26.80
CA VAL A 709 -16.16 -28.40 28.17
C VAL A 709 -16.55 -27.12 28.91
N LEU A 710 -17.07 -27.25 30.14
CA LEU A 710 -17.46 -26.10 30.95
C LEU A 710 -16.26 -25.23 31.35
N GLY A 711 -16.39 -23.91 31.14
CA GLY A 711 -15.35 -22.92 31.39
C GLY A 711 -15.56 -22.03 32.61
N ASN A 712 -16.79 -21.89 33.13
CA ASN A 712 -17.09 -21.02 34.28
C ASN A 712 -16.27 -21.43 35.51
N ALA A 713 -15.36 -20.56 35.95
CA ALA A 713 -14.39 -20.88 37.00
C ALA A 713 -15.06 -21.35 38.30
N ASP A 714 -16.10 -20.65 38.73
CA ASP A 714 -16.89 -20.96 39.93
C ASP A 714 -17.67 -22.28 39.85
N ALA A 715 -18.12 -22.69 38.65
CA ALA A 715 -18.73 -23.98 38.42
C ALA A 715 -17.69 -25.10 38.42
N VAL A 716 -16.54 -24.86 37.79
CA VAL A 716 -15.44 -25.80 37.72
C VAL A 716 -14.83 -26.05 39.10
N GLU A 717 -14.70 -25.01 39.94
CA GLU A 717 -14.26 -25.11 41.34
C GLU A 717 -15.19 -26.00 42.19
N ASP A 718 -16.50 -25.93 41.94
CA ASP A 718 -17.51 -26.78 42.59
C ASP A 718 -17.56 -28.22 42.03
N GLY A 719 -16.68 -28.55 41.08
CA GLY A 719 -16.61 -29.88 40.47
C GLY A 719 -17.64 -30.09 39.37
N TRP A 720 -18.18 -29.04 38.76
CA TRP A 720 -19.18 -29.18 37.70
C TRP A 720 -18.54 -29.27 36.32
N PHE A 721 -19.20 -30.00 35.42
CA PHE A 721 -18.80 -30.16 34.02
C PHE A 721 -20.03 -30.36 33.13
N LEU A 722 -19.84 -30.29 31.81
CA LEU A 722 -20.87 -30.67 30.84
C LEU A 722 -20.79 -32.17 30.54
N LYS A 723 -21.80 -32.93 30.95
CA LYS A 723 -21.98 -34.36 30.70
C LYS A 723 -22.74 -34.59 29.41
N ARG A 724 -22.23 -35.46 28.55
CA ARG A 724 -22.90 -35.95 27.35
C ARG A 724 -23.97 -36.95 27.76
N MET A 725 -25.21 -36.64 27.43
CA MET A 725 -26.42 -37.39 27.77
C MET A 725 -27.18 -37.75 26.50
N ALA A 726 -28.08 -38.74 26.60
CA ALA A 726 -29.11 -38.90 25.58
C ALA A 726 -30.00 -37.66 25.54
N ASP A 727 -30.62 -37.41 24.39
CA ASP A 727 -31.56 -36.32 24.22
C ASP A 727 -32.71 -36.38 25.25
N ALA A 728 -33.02 -35.24 25.88
CA ALA A 728 -34.06 -35.16 26.92
C ALA A 728 -35.47 -35.27 26.34
N ASP A 729 -35.65 -34.96 25.04
CA ASP A 729 -36.92 -35.11 24.33
C ASP A 729 -37.24 -36.58 23.97
N GLY A 730 -36.29 -37.49 24.18
CA GLY A 730 -36.38 -38.92 23.87
C GLY A 730 -35.98 -39.30 22.45
N SER A 731 -35.53 -38.35 21.63
CA SER A 731 -34.94 -38.61 20.32
C SER A 731 -33.61 -39.36 20.47
N ASN A 732 -33.29 -40.20 19.49
CA ASN A 732 -31.99 -40.89 19.45
C ASN A 732 -31.05 -40.28 18.39
N ASN A 733 -31.38 -39.08 17.92
CA ASN A 733 -30.68 -38.41 16.82
C ASN A 733 -29.59 -37.47 17.32
N TYR A 734 -29.65 -37.04 18.58
CA TYR A 734 -28.72 -36.08 19.17
C TYR A 734 -28.13 -36.60 20.47
N TYR A 735 -26.93 -36.10 20.78
CA TYR A 735 -26.43 -36.04 22.14
C TYR A 735 -26.70 -34.66 22.73
N MET A 736 -26.93 -34.61 24.05
CA MET A 736 -27.19 -33.39 24.81
C MET A 736 -26.07 -33.14 25.83
N TRP A 737 -25.65 -31.90 26.03
CA TRP A 737 -24.72 -31.53 27.11
C TRP A 737 -25.46 -30.90 28.28
N GLN A 738 -25.44 -31.60 29.41
CA GLN A 738 -26.07 -31.21 30.67
C GLN A 738 -25.01 -30.90 31.72
N VAL A 739 -25.22 -29.85 32.52
CA VAL A 739 -24.38 -29.54 33.69
C VAL A 739 -24.56 -30.62 34.76
N ALA A 740 -23.47 -31.30 35.12
CA ALA A 740 -23.46 -32.38 36.09
C ALA A 740 -22.27 -32.25 37.05
N ASN A 741 -22.30 -33.01 38.14
CA ASN A 741 -21.20 -33.10 39.09
C ASN A 741 -20.19 -34.17 38.62
N GLY A 742 -18.90 -33.83 38.59
CA GLY A 742 -17.88 -34.66 37.99
C GLY A 742 -16.49 -34.46 38.54
N ILE A 743 -15.57 -35.17 37.91
CA ILE A 743 -14.14 -35.08 38.12
C ILE A 743 -13.53 -34.66 36.78
N ARG A 744 -12.62 -33.69 36.83
CA ARG A 744 -11.92 -33.13 35.67
C ARG A 744 -10.42 -33.38 35.75
N VAL A 745 -9.84 -33.81 34.64
CA VAL A 745 -8.39 -33.87 34.41
C VAL A 745 -8.02 -32.82 33.36
N ILE A 746 -7.09 -31.93 33.70
CA ILE A 746 -6.51 -30.95 32.78
C ILE A 746 -5.10 -31.42 32.41
N PHE A 747 -4.86 -31.61 31.11
CA PHE A 747 -3.56 -31.98 30.56
C PHE A 747 -2.82 -30.72 30.14
N ASP A 748 -2.02 -30.19 31.07
CA ASP A 748 -1.24 -28.97 30.87
C ASP A 748 0.05 -29.29 30.10
N LYS A 749 0.25 -28.62 28.96
CA LYS A 749 1.42 -28.82 28.10
C LYS A 749 2.76 -28.47 28.77
N ASN A 750 2.76 -27.81 29.92
CA ASN A 750 3.92 -27.56 30.76
C ASN A 750 5.12 -26.99 29.97
N GLY A 751 4.88 -25.89 29.27
CA GLY A 751 5.88 -25.26 28.38
C GLY A 751 6.03 -25.89 27.00
N GLY A 752 5.10 -26.78 26.59
CA GLY A 752 5.00 -27.28 25.22
C GLY A 752 4.52 -26.24 24.20
N ASP A 753 4.78 -26.50 22.93
CA ASP A 753 4.40 -25.68 21.78
C ASP A 753 2.94 -25.92 21.37
N THR A 754 2.49 -27.18 21.39
CA THR A 754 1.11 -27.56 21.07
C THR A 754 0.36 -28.05 22.31
N GLU A 755 -0.96 -27.85 22.32
CA GLU A 755 -1.83 -28.41 23.36
C GLU A 755 -2.03 -29.92 23.15
N ALA A 756 -2.30 -30.65 24.23
CA ALA A 756 -2.82 -32.01 24.12
C ALA A 756 -4.22 -31.99 23.50
N SER A 757 -4.59 -33.03 22.75
CA SER A 757 -5.95 -33.22 22.25
C SER A 757 -6.47 -34.59 22.70
N PRO A 758 -7.55 -34.64 23.49
CA PRO A 758 -8.17 -33.52 24.21
C PRO A 758 -7.28 -32.91 25.30
N ARG A 759 -7.36 -31.59 25.51
CA ARG A 759 -6.68 -30.91 26.63
C ARG A 759 -7.37 -31.15 27.97
N ILE A 760 -8.68 -31.30 27.95
CA ILE A 760 -9.51 -31.44 29.16
C ILE A 760 -10.39 -32.68 28.99
N MET A 761 -10.43 -33.51 30.03
CA MET A 761 -11.33 -34.66 30.11
C MET A 761 -12.14 -34.61 31.39
N SER A 762 -13.40 -34.99 31.30
CA SER A 762 -14.32 -34.98 32.43
C SER A 762 -15.17 -36.25 32.46
N GLN A 763 -15.43 -36.75 33.66
CA GLN A 763 -16.32 -37.88 33.90
C GLN A 763 -17.23 -37.59 35.09
N GLU A 764 -18.36 -38.29 35.15
CA GLU A 764 -19.27 -38.23 36.30
C GLU A 764 -18.59 -38.74 37.58
N LYS A 765 -18.86 -38.07 38.70
CA LYS A 765 -18.31 -38.44 40.00
C LYS A 765 -19.07 -39.66 40.56
N VAL A 766 -18.37 -40.78 40.72
CA VAL A 766 -18.95 -42.00 41.31
C VAL A 766 -18.70 -42.00 42.82
N ALA A 767 -19.75 -41.90 43.63
CA ALA A 767 -19.61 -41.90 45.08
C ALA A 767 -19.04 -43.24 45.59
N GLY A 768 -17.92 -43.17 46.33
CA GLY A 768 -17.27 -44.34 46.93
C GLY A 768 -16.37 -45.16 45.99
N SER A 769 -16.09 -44.67 44.78
CA SER A 769 -15.16 -45.28 43.81
C SER A 769 -14.22 -44.21 43.24
N ALA A 770 -13.01 -44.60 42.84
CA ALA A 770 -12.12 -43.74 42.05
C ALA A 770 -12.50 -43.78 40.57
N ASN A 771 -12.31 -42.66 39.87
CA ASN A 771 -12.43 -42.56 38.42
C ASN A 771 -11.07 -42.83 37.74
N HIS A 772 -11.11 -43.26 36.49
CA HIS A 772 -9.94 -43.51 35.65
C HIS A 772 -10.13 -42.83 34.30
N PHE A 773 -9.12 -42.13 33.81
CA PHE A 773 -9.20 -41.34 32.57
C PHE A 773 -8.21 -41.87 31.54
N ASP A 774 -8.66 -42.05 30.29
CA ASP A 774 -7.71 -42.30 29.20
C ASP A 774 -6.75 -41.11 29.03
N LEU A 775 -5.61 -41.37 28.41
CA LEU A 775 -4.65 -40.32 28.06
C LEU A 775 -5.09 -39.58 26.77
N PRO A 776 -4.61 -38.35 26.52
CA PRO A 776 -4.91 -37.63 25.30
C PRO A 776 -4.54 -38.44 24.05
N THR A 777 -5.37 -38.38 23.01
CA THR A 777 -5.12 -39.11 21.75
C THR A 777 -3.99 -38.47 20.94
N THR A 778 -3.78 -37.16 21.13
CA THR A 778 -2.62 -36.42 20.61
C THR A 778 -1.86 -35.83 21.79
N ASN A 779 -0.60 -36.22 21.93
CA ASN A 779 0.30 -35.66 22.93
C ASN A 779 0.75 -34.25 22.52
N PRO A 780 1.02 -33.35 23.49
CA PRO A 780 1.62 -32.07 23.19
C PRO A 780 3.02 -32.29 22.60
N THR A 781 3.46 -31.34 21.80
CA THR A 781 4.82 -31.30 21.25
C THR A 781 5.59 -30.13 21.86
N ARG A 782 6.91 -30.26 21.92
CA ARG A 782 7.83 -29.20 22.33
C ARG A 782 9.10 -29.34 21.51
N SER A 783 9.42 -28.31 20.74
CA SER A 783 10.57 -28.30 19.83
C SER A 783 11.87 -28.51 20.61
N GLY A 784 12.69 -29.47 20.19
CA GLY A 784 13.92 -29.87 20.88
C GLY A 784 13.74 -30.85 22.06
N TYR A 785 12.51 -31.33 22.31
CA TYR A 785 12.23 -32.24 23.41
C TYR A 785 11.34 -33.41 22.97
N ILE A 786 11.56 -34.56 23.58
CA ILE A 786 10.72 -35.76 23.52
C ILE A 786 9.72 -35.69 24.66
N PHE A 787 8.43 -35.84 24.35
CA PHE A 787 7.38 -36.01 25.36
C PHE A 787 7.56 -37.36 26.07
N THR A 788 7.73 -37.36 27.40
CA THR A 788 8.00 -38.58 28.19
C THR A 788 6.82 -39.09 29.00
N GLY A 789 5.70 -38.35 29.04
CA GLY A 789 4.51 -38.73 29.78
C GLY A 789 3.94 -37.58 30.62
N TRP A 790 2.96 -37.90 31.47
CA TRP A 790 2.24 -36.95 32.31
C TRP A 790 2.62 -37.12 33.78
N ASN A 791 2.72 -36.03 34.53
CA ASN A 791 3.04 -36.05 35.97
C ASN A 791 2.06 -35.17 36.77
N THR A 792 1.79 -35.53 38.03
CA THR A 792 0.88 -34.75 38.91
C THR A 792 1.47 -33.40 39.36
N LYS A 793 2.74 -33.12 39.06
CA LYS A 793 3.39 -31.81 39.30
C LYS A 793 4.17 -31.33 38.08
N ALA A 794 4.22 -30.01 37.91
CA ALA A 794 4.91 -29.36 36.78
C ALA A 794 6.41 -29.66 36.73
N ASP A 795 7.08 -29.72 37.89
CA ASP A 795 8.52 -29.96 38.02
C ASP A 795 8.92 -31.45 37.89
N GLY A 796 7.95 -32.35 37.65
CA GLY A 796 8.19 -33.79 37.53
C GLY A 796 8.41 -34.52 38.86
N SER A 797 8.36 -33.84 40.00
CA SER A 797 8.55 -34.44 41.34
C SER A 797 7.32 -35.19 41.88
N GLY A 798 6.21 -35.17 41.14
CA GLY A 798 4.99 -35.89 41.48
C GLY A 798 4.98 -37.32 40.96
N ASP A 799 3.82 -37.96 41.07
CA ASP A 799 3.60 -39.31 40.55
C ASP A 799 3.33 -39.28 39.04
N ALA A 800 3.75 -40.35 38.35
CA ALA A 800 3.40 -40.55 36.95
C ALA A 800 1.88 -40.74 36.80
N PHE A 801 1.27 -39.96 35.91
CA PHE A 801 -0.15 -40.07 35.60
C PHE A 801 -0.36 -40.99 34.40
N THR A 802 -1.18 -42.02 34.57
CA THR A 802 -1.49 -43.04 33.55
C THR A 802 -2.99 -43.30 33.52
N ALA A 803 -3.46 -44.06 32.52
CA ALA A 803 -4.86 -44.45 32.46
C ALA A 803 -5.34 -45.31 33.65
N ALA A 804 -4.42 -45.89 34.43
CA ALA A 804 -4.70 -46.66 35.63
C ALA A 804 -4.62 -45.83 36.94
N THR A 805 -4.41 -44.51 36.86
CA THR A 805 -4.32 -43.65 38.04
C THR A 805 -5.71 -43.37 38.62
N ASP A 806 -5.91 -43.66 39.91
CA ASP A 806 -7.11 -43.31 40.65
C ASP A 806 -7.28 -41.78 40.76
N VAL A 807 -8.39 -41.24 40.25
CA VAL A 807 -8.72 -39.82 40.33
C VAL A 807 -10.00 -39.64 41.18
N THR A 808 -9.87 -39.00 42.34
CA THR A 808 -10.98 -38.78 43.29
C THR A 808 -11.45 -37.33 43.40
N SER A 809 -10.71 -36.40 42.79
CA SER A 809 -11.01 -34.96 42.72
C SER A 809 -10.38 -34.35 41.47
N ASN A 810 -10.79 -33.13 41.10
CA ASN A 810 -10.20 -32.40 39.98
C ASN A 810 -8.68 -32.32 40.11
N ILE A 811 -7.96 -32.54 39.00
CA ILE A 811 -6.50 -32.54 38.96
C ILE A 811 -6.00 -31.93 37.65
N THR A 812 -4.87 -31.21 37.74
CA THR A 812 -4.07 -30.82 36.58
C THR A 812 -2.82 -31.67 36.55
N VAL A 813 -2.52 -32.25 35.38
CA VAL A 813 -1.34 -33.06 35.14
C VAL A 813 -0.50 -32.39 34.06
N TYR A 814 0.80 -32.51 34.17
CA TYR A 814 1.76 -31.70 33.43
C TYR A 814 2.60 -32.58 32.54
N ALA A 815 2.70 -32.21 31.26
CA ALA A 815 3.56 -32.88 30.30
C ALA A 815 5.02 -32.84 30.79
N GLN A 816 5.71 -33.97 30.68
CA GLN A 816 7.12 -34.08 31.01
C GLN A 816 7.94 -34.21 29.73
N TRP A 817 9.12 -33.61 29.75
CA TRP A 817 9.95 -33.40 28.57
C TRP A 817 11.35 -33.91 28.83
N LYS A 818 11.90 -34.71 27.91
CA LYS A 818 13.31 -35.11 27.87
C LYS A 818 13.95 -34.45 26.65
N ASP A 819 15.19 -33.99 26.78
CA ASP A 819 15.93 -33.42 25.65
C ASP A 819 16.02 -34.44 24.48
N SER A 820 15.76 -34.01 23.25
CA SER A 820 15.79 -34.88 22.07
C SER A 820 17.20 -35.10 21.50
N THR A 821 18.23 -34.51 22.09
CA THR A 821 19.61 -34.65 21.64
C THR A 821 20.11 -36.07 21.90
N THR A 822 20.54 -36.74 20.82
CA THR A 822 21.14 -38.07 20.86
C THR A 822 22.65 -38.01 20.75
N TYR A 823 23.28 -39.02 21.33
CA TYR A 823 24.71 -39.20 21.48
C TYR A 823 25.08 -40.62 21.06
N SER A 824 26.36 -40.83 20.78
CA SER A 824 26.91 -42.10 20.34
C SER A 824 28.11 -42.48 21.20
N VAL A 825 28.18 -43.76 21.57
CA VAL A 825 29.32 -44.33 22.29
C VAL A 825 30.06 -45.24 21.34
N THR A 826 31.35 -44.99 21.14
CA THR A 826 32.21 -45.77 20.23
C THR A 826 33.42 -46.34 20.95
N TYR A 827 33.64 -47.65 20.85
CA TYR A 827 34.87 -48.30 21.31
C TYR A 827 35.84 -48.51 20.14
N LYS A 828 37.07 -48.02 20.29
CA LYS A 828 38.12 -48.10 19.27
C LYS A 828 39.35 -48.85 19.77
N ASP A 829 40.05 -49.54 18.88
CA ASP A 829 41.21 -50.37 19.22
C ASP A 829 42.49 -49.60 19.59
N GLY A 830 42.53 -48.29 19.30
CA GLY A 830 43.54 -47.36 19.78
C GLY A 830 44.92 -47.49 19.16
N VAL A 831 45.00 -48.03 17.94
CA VAL A 831 46.27 -48.32 17.26
C VAL A 831 46.27 -47.88 15.80
N ASP A 832 47.46 -47.55 15.27
CA ASP A 832 47.63 -47.23 13.84
C ASP A 832 47.60 -48.53 13.00
N GLY A 833 46.39 -49.03 12.73
CA GLY A 833 46.05 -50.25 11.99
C GLY A 833 45.02 -51.13 12.73
N THR A 834 44.09 -51.79 12.03
CA THR A 834 42.92 -52.42 12.69
C THR A 834 43.24 -53.76 13.38
N VAL A 835 43.08 -53.81 14.69
CA VAL A 835 43.13 -55.02 15.54
C VAL A 835 41.72 -55.58 15.76
N PHE A 836 40.72 -54.71 15.94
CA PHE A 836 39.30 -55.05 15.86
C PHE A 836 38.49 -53.87 15.33
N ALA A 837 37.34 -54.15 14.73
CA ALA A 837 36.49 -53.11 14.16
C ALA A 837 35.85 -52.24 15.26
N ASP A 838 35.74 -50.94 15.01
CA ASP A 838 35.08 -49.99 15.90
C ASP A 838 33.64 -50.44 16.19
N GLN A 839 33.26 -50.42 17.47
CA GLN A 839 31.89 -50.70 17.90
C GLN A 839 31.23 -49.40 18.30
N THR A 840 30.31 -48.91 17.46
CA THR A 840 29.51 -47.72 17.73
C THR A 840 28.08 -48.11 18.07
N THR A 841 27.60 -47.65 19.22
CA THR A 841 26.17 -47.63 19.55
C THR A 841 25.71 -46.17 19.49
N ALA A 842 24.76 -45.88 18.61
CA ALA A 842 24.19 -44.55 18.41
C ALA A 842 22.80 -44.45 19.07
N ASP A 843 22.18 -43.27 18.98
CA ASP A 843 20.84 -42.97 19.50
C ASP A 843 20.69 -43.06 21.03
N LEU A 844 21.79 -42.82 21.76
CA LEU A 844 21.83 -42.83 23.22
C LEU A 844 21.52 -41.42 23.76
N HIS A 845 20.76 -41.31 24.84
CA HIS A 845 20.42 -40.01 25.42
C HIS A 845 21.23 -39.77 26.70
N VAL A 846 21.31 -38.50 27.13
CA VAL A 846 21.92 -38.14 28.41
C VAL A 846 21.25 -38.94 29.55
N GLY A 847 22.06 -39.59 30.38
CA GLY A 847 21.63 -40.45 31.50
C GLY A 847 21.43 -41.94 31.16
N ASP A 848 21.43 -42.34 29.89
CA ASP A 848 21.30 -43.75 29.51
C ASP A 848 22.55 -44.53 29.97
N THR A 849 22.42 -45.81 30.34
CA THR A 849 23.59 -46.63 30.74
C THR A 849 24.55 -46.79 29.56
N THR A 850 25.84 -46.49 29.78
CA THR A 850 26.85 -46.59 28.72
C THR A 850 26.98 -48.04 28.25
N PRO A 851 26.81 -48.32 26.94
CA PRO A 851 26.95 -49.68 26.41
C PRO A 851 28.35 -50.23 26.69
N ALA A 852 28.43 -51.47 27.15
CA ALA A 852 29.71 -52.15 27.37
C ALA A 852 30.28 -52.66 26.04
N PHE A 853 31.61 -52.66 25.92
CA PHE A 853 32.30 -53.28 24.78
C PHE A 853 32.00 -54.78 24.70
N SER A 854 31.65 -55.28 23.50
CA SER A 854 31.33 -56.69 23.28
C SER A 854 32.54 -57.46 22.74
N GLY A 855 33.06 -58.41 23.53
CA GLY A 855 34.24 -59.23 23.21
C GLY A 855 35.41 -59.01 24.18
N THR A 856 36.56 -59.62 23.89
CA THR A 856 37.79 -59.46 24.71
C THR A 856 38.90 -58.83 23.86
N PRO A 857 39.36 -57.60 24.16
CA PRO A 857 40.43 -56.98 23.38
C PRO A 857 41.73 -57.79 23.49
N THR A 858 42.30 -58.23 22.36
CA THR A 858 43.63 -58.88 22.33
C THR A 858 44.52 -58.31 21.23
N ARG A 859 45.82 -58.11 21.52
CA ARG A 859 46.83 -57.58 20.58
C ARG A 859 48.16 -58.27 20.77
N SER A 860 48.73 -58.85 19.71
CA SER A 860 49.97 -59.63 19.80
C SER A 860 51.18 -58.78 20.26
N GLY A 861 51.91 -59.26 21.27
CA GLY A 861 53.09 -58.60 21.85
C GLY A 861 52.80 -57.49 22.87
N TYR A 862 51.53 -57.25 23.18
CA TYR A 862 51.06 -56.21 24.10
C TYR A 862 49.95 -56.75 25.02
N THR A 863 49.78 -56.17 26.19
CA THR A 863 48.70 -56.51 27.14
C THR A 863 47.67 -55.39 27.17
N PHE A 864 46.37 -55.72 27.07
CA PHE A 864 45.27 -54.76 27.21
C PHE A 864 45.19 -54.30 28.67
N THR A 865 45.19 -52.99 28.91
CA THR A 865 45.24 -52.42 30.26
C THR A 865 43.97 -51.65 30.65
N GLY A 866 43.02 -51.45 29.74
CA GLY A 866 41.77 -50.73 29.99
C GLY A 866 41.40 -49.78 28.85
N TRP A 867 40.32 -49.02 29.04
CA TRP A 867 39.84 -48.03 28.09
C TRP A 867 40.17 -46.63 28.59
N GLU A 868 40.56 -45.73 27.69
CA GLU A 868 40.79 -44.32 28.00
C GLU A 868 39.91 -43.44 27.09
N PRO A 869 39.15 -42.48 27.66
CA PRO A 869 38.95 -42.29 29.10
C PRO A 869 38.28 -43.51 29.75
N SER A 870 38.36 -43.63 31.07
CA SER A 870 37.65 -44.72 31.77
C SER A 870 36.16 -44.65 31.46
N VAL A 871 35.56 -45.79 31.12
CA VAL A 871 34.16 -45.87 30.68
C VAL A 871 33.24 -45.29 31.76
N ALA A 872 32.55 -44.20 31.44
CA ALA A 872 31.56 -43.59 32.34
C ALA A 872 30.34 -44.50 32.48
N ALA A 873 29.70 -44.51 33.66
CA ALA A 873 28.56 -45.40 33.93
C ALA A 873 27.31 -45.05 33.09
N THR A 874 27.11 -43.77 32.77
CA THR A 874 26.01 -43.27 31.96
C THR A 874 26.50 -42.32 30.88
N VAL A 875 25.78 -42.26 29.77
CA VAL A 875 26.05 -41.39 28.62
C VAL A 875 25.76 -39.96 29.01
N THR A 876 26.70 -39.06 28.79
CA THR A 876 26.51 -37.62 29.04
C THR A 876 26.72 -36.78 27.79
N ASP A 877 27.45 -37.32 26.81
CA ASP A 877 27.70 -36.78 25.46
C ASP A 877 28.19 -37.94 24.57
N ASN A 878 28.52 -37.67 23.30
CA ASN A 878 29.25 -38.58 22.43
C ASN A 878 30.57 -38.99 23.10
N ALA A 879 30.76 -40.29 23.35
CA ALA A 879 31.94 -40.80 24.04
C ALA A 879 32.70 -41.78 23.15
N VAL A 880 34.01 -41.59 23.03
CA VAL A 880 34.88 -42.54 22.33
C VAL A 880 35.87 -43.13 23.32
N TYR A 881 35.73 -44.43 23.59
CA TYR A 881 36.58 -45.17 24.52
C TYR A 881 37.62 -45.95 23.75
N THR A 882 38.89 -45.65 24.00
CA THR A 882 39.99 -46.17 23.19
C THR A 882 40.82 -47.17 23.98
N ALA A 883 41.03 -48.36 23.41
CA ALA A 883 41.73 -49.44 24.08
C ALA A 883 43.20 -49.10 24.32
N GLN A 884 43.66 -49.27 25.56
CA GLN A 884 45.04 -49.01 25.97
C GLN A 884 45.85 -50.31 26.03
N TRP A 885 47.11 -50.23 25.58
CA TRP A 885 47.98 -51.40 25.39
C TRP A 885 49.37 -51.14 25.96
N ALA A 886 49.84 -52.02 26.86
CA ALA A 886 51.21 -51.99 27.37
C ALA A 886 52.12 -52.94 26.56
N LYS A 887 53.24 -52.42 26.03
CA LYS A 887 54.23 -53.18 25.25
C LYS A 887 55.21 -53.92 26.16
N ASN A 888 55.57 -55.15 25.81
CA ASN A 888 56.70 -55.84 26.45
C ASN A 888 58.05 -55.37 25.83
N SER A 889 58.99 -54.87 26.64
CA SER A 889 60.05 -53.93 26.22
C SER A 889 61.41 -54.52 25.81
N SER A 890 62.09 -53.90 24.83
CA SER A 890 63.57 -53.81 24.67
C SER A 890 64.00 -52.64 23.73
N SER A 891 64.82 -51.72 24.27
CA SER A 891 65.76 -50.68 23.76
C SER A 891 65.64 -49.88 22.43
N SER A 892 65.83 -48.55 22.62
CA SER A 892 66.52 -47.48 21.84
C SER A 892 65.86 -46.63 20.73
N HIS A 893 65.84 -45.30 21.01
CA HIS A 893 65.82 -44.08 20.17
C HIS A 893 64.51 -43.63 19.47
N HIS A 894 63.77 -42.69 20.09
CA HIS A 894 62.68 -41.94 19.45
C HIS A 894 62.67 -40.45 19.84
N SER A 895 62.42 -39.59 18.85
CA SER A 895 62.28 -38.13 18.99
C SER A 895 60.97 -37.76 19.70
N THR A 896 61.03 -36.92 20.73
CA THR A 896 59.87 -36.36 21.42
C THR A 896 59.02 -35.51 20.46
N ARG A 897 57.68 -35.63 20.49
CA ARG A 897 56.70 -34.79 19.77
C ARG A 897 55.76 -34.10 20.77
N TYR A 898 55.25 -32.90 20.45
CA TYR A 898 54.40 -32.07 21.30
C TYR A 898 53.13 -31.59 20.56
N THR A 899 52.05 -31.35 21.30
CA THR A 899 50.73 -30.90 20.80
C THR A 899 50.57 -29.37 20.85
N LEU A 900 50.02 -28.77 19.79
CA LEU A 900 49.58 -27.38 19.71
C LEU A 900 48.04 -27.33 19.68
N HIS A 901 47.43 -26.70 20.69
CA HIS A 901 46.00 -26.45 20.80
C HIS A 901 45.67 -24.98 20.45
N TYR A 902 44.58 -24.76 19.72
CA TYR A 902 44.09 -23.43 19.33
C TYR A 902 42.80 -23.11 20.08
N GLU A 903 42.88 -22.28 21.12
CA GLU A 903 41.72 -21.79 21.87
C GLU A 903 41.15 -20.56 21.15
N SER A 904 39.99 -20.73 20.52
CA SER A 904 39.39 -19.72 19.64
C SER A 904 38.67 -18.60 20.39
N ASN A 905 38.53 -18.67 21.72
CA ASN A 905 37.88 -17.65 22.55
C ASN A 905 36.51 -17.21 21.99
N GLY A 906 35.68 -18.18 21.61
CA GLY A 906 34.35 -17.95 21.04
C GLY A 906 34.30 -17.76 19.52
N GLY A 907 35.41 -17.91 18.81
CA GLY A 907 35.43 -18.05 17.34
C GLY A 907 35.42 -19.51 16.87
N THR A 908 35.55 -19.72 15.56
CA THR A 908 35.59 -21.07 14.95
C THR A 908 36.69 -21.95 15.55
N ALA A 909 36.34 -23.16 15.98
CA ALA A 909 37.26 -24.10 16.63
C ALA A 909 38.13 -24.87 15.62
N TYR A 910 39.38 -25.16 16.02
CA TYR A 910 40.33 -25.94 15.22
C TYR A 910 40.77 -27.21 15.95
N LYS A 911 41.03 -28.28 15.19
CA LYS A 911 41.62 -29.51 15.74
C LYS A 911 43.08 -29.28 16.16
N ASP A 912 43.49 -29.99 17.21
CA ASP A 912 44.87 -30.02 17.71
C ASP A 912 45.87 -30.58 16.69
N GLU A 913 47.08 -30.04 16.70
CA GLU A 913 48.17 -30.46 15.81
C GLU A 913 49.37 -30.98 16.60
N ARG A 914 50.19 -31.88 16.00
CA ARG A 914 51.34 -32.50 16.68
C ARG A 914 52.64 -32.37 15.87
N TYR A 915 53.70 -31.92 16.53
CA TYR A 915 54.98 -31.58 15.91
C TYR A 915 56.17 -32.20 16.66
N SER A 916 57.28 -32.44 15.96
CA SER A 916 58.53 -32.89 16.60
C SER A 916 59.17 -31.82 17.48
N SER A 917 59.89 -32.23 18.51
CA SER A 917 60.60 -31.33 19.42
C SER A 917 61.58 -30.43 18.66
N GLY A 918 61.47 -29.12 18.85
CA GLY A 918 62.26 -28.10 18.16
C GLY A 918 61.65 -27.58 16.86
N THR A 919 60.56 -28.15 16.35
CA THR A 919 59.85 -27.64 15.17
C THR A 919 59.28 -26.25 15.46
N LYS A 920 59.57 -25.27 14.61
CA LYS A 920 58.95 -23.94 14.63
C LYS A 920 57.73 -23.96 13.70
N VAL A 921 56.56 -23.69 14.26
CA VAL A 921 55.25 -23.70 13.58
C VAL A 921 54.80 -22.26 13.37
N THR A 922 54.32 -21.94 12.18
CA THR A 922 53.67 -20.66 11.87
C THR A 922 52.18 -20.77 12.18
N LEU A 923 51.61 -19.74 12.81
CA LEU A 923 50.19 -19.69 13.17
C LEU A 923 49.40 -18.96 12.09
N ASP A 924 49.10 -19.65 11.00
CA ASP A 924 48.47 -19.14 9.78
C ASP A 924 46.93 -19.24 9.78
N LYS A 925 46.34 -19.95 10.74
CA LYS A 925 44.88 -20.07 10.88
C LYS A 925 44.23 -18.74 11.26
N THR A 926 43.15 -18.37 10.58
CA THR A 926 42.32 -17.19 10.87
C THR A 926 40.92 -17.65 11.31
N PRO A 927 40.65 -17.79 12.63
CA PRO A 927 39.30 -18.11 13.07
C PRO A 927 38.34 -16.96 12.71
N THR A 928 37.04 -17.25 12.62
CA THR A 928 36.00 -16.22 12.46
C THR A 928 35.07 -16.18 13.68
N ARG A 929 34.48 -15.00 13.94
CA ARG A 929 33.51 -14.75 15.01
C ARG A 929 32.56 -13.64 14.57
N GLU A 930 31.26 -13.83 14.76
CA GLU A 930 30.23 -12.91 14.25
C GLU A 930 30.39 -11.50 14.83
N SER A 931 30.52 -10.49 13.96
CA SER A 931 30.75 -9.08 14.33
C SER A 931 32.05 -8.78 15.11
N TYR A 932 33.05 -9.67 15.04
CA TYR A 932 34.40 -9.40 15.56
C TYR A 932 35.47 -9.58 14.48
N THR A 933 36.49 -8.73 14.52
CA THR A 933 37.71 -8.86 13.73
C THR A 933 38.75 -9.65 14.51
N PHE A 934 39.37 -10.65 13.86
CA PHE A 934 40.45 -11.43 14.46
C PHE A 934 41.73 -10.59 14.56
N THR A 935 42.24 -10.39 15.77
CA THR A 935 43.43 -9.55 16.00
C THR A 935 44.73 -10.34 16.02
N GLY A 936 44.68 -11.69 16.00
CA GLY A 936 45.84 -12.57 15.94
C GLY A 936 45.89 -13.60 17.07
N TRP A 937 46.91 -14.47 17.04
CA TRP A 937 47.14 -15.47 18.08
C TRP A 937 48.03 -14.95 19.20
N TYR A 938 47.74 -15.34 20.42
CA TYR A 938 48.43 -14.94 21.64
C TYR A 938 48.95 -16.15 22.40
N ALA A 939 50.10 -16.00 23.06
CA ALA A 939 50.72 -17.09 23.83
C ALA A 939 50.04 -17.31 25.20
N ASP A 940 49.23 -16.36 25.65
CA ASP A 940 48.60 -16.31 26.97
C ASP A 940 47.11 -15.96 26.91
N GLN A 941 46.35 -16.47 27.87
CA GLN A 941 44.90 -16.26 27.95
C GLN A 941 44.51 -14.79 28.20
N ALA A 942 45.41 -13.97 28.78
CA ALA A 942 45.16 -12.55 29.01
C ALA A 942 45.36 -11.69 27.74
N LEU A 943 45.70 -12.30 26.60
CA LEU A 943 45.89 -11.66 25.30
C LEU A 943 46.96 -10.55 25.32
N THR A 944 48.05 -10.75 26.07
CA THR A 944 49.12 -9.75 26.21
C THR A 944 50.34 -10.01 25.32
N GLN A 945 50.56 -11.24 24.88
CA GLN A 945 51.72 -11.66 24.09
C GLN A 945 51.32 -12.16 22.70
N LYS A 946 51.15 -11.23 21.75
CA LYS A 946 50.83 -11.56 20.34
C LYS A 946 51.99 -12.30 19.67
N ILE A 947 51.71 -13.42 19.01
CA ILE A 947 52.69 -14.29 18.35
C ILE A 947 52.21 -14.73 16.97
N THR A 948 53.15 -14.91 16.04
CA THR A 948 52.90 -15.45 14.69
C THR A 948 53.57 -16.81 14.45
N THR A 949 54.47 -17.21 15.35
CA THR A 949 55.13 -18.52 15.31
C THR A 949 55.32 -19.05 16.72
N VAL A 950 55.30 -20.38 16.87
CA VAL A 950 55.55 -21.06 18.14
C VAL A 950 56.58 -22.18 17.93
N THR A 951 57.55 -22.31 18.82
CA THR A 951 58.53 -23.41 18.77
C THR A 951 58.10 -24.53 19.70
N MET A 952 57.93 -25.72 19.16
CA MET A 952 57.35 -26.88 19.84
C MET A 952 58.41 -27.61 20.66
N ASN A 953 58.58 -27.18 21.91
CA ASN A 953 59.46 -27.80 22.91
C ASN A 953 58.69 -28.35 24.14
N SER A 954 57.37 -28.13 24.16
CA SER A 954 56.39 -28.66 25.11
C SER A 954 55.03 -28.62 24.39
N ASN A 955 53.98 -29.21 24.99
CA ASN A 955 52.62 -28.90 24.53
C ASN A 955 52.37 -27.39 24.73
N LYS A 956 51.63 -26.76 23.81
CA LYS A 956 51.33 -25.33 23.80
C LYS A 956 49.84 -25.11 23.49
N THR A 957 49.28 -24.07 24.08
CA THR A 957 47.98 -23.51 23.71
C THR A 957 48.20 -22.09 23.22
N VAL A 958 47.52 -21.70 22.14
CA VAL A 958 47.47 -20.33 21.63
C VAL A 958 46.04 -19.82 21.68
N TYR A 959 45.86 -18.54 21.99
CA TYR A 959 44.57 -17.92 22.27
C TYR A 959 44.24 -16.89 21.20
N ALA A 960 43.04 -16.95 20.63
CA ALA A 960 42.60 -15.98 19.63
C ALA A 960 42.22 -14.64 20.28
N GLY A 961 42.73 -13.53 19.74
CA GLY A 961 42.30 -12.19 20.10
C GLY A 961 41.19 -11.67 19.17
N TRP A 962 40.25 -10.91 19.74
CA TRP A 962 39.09 -10.34 19.04
C TRP A 962 38.93 -8.86 19.35
N GLU A 963 38.48 -8.10 18.36
CA GLU A 963 38.05 -6.71 18.50
C GLU A 963 36.66 -6.59 17.86
N ALA A 964 35.67 -6.05 18.58
CA ALA A 964 34.33 -5.84 18.01
C ALA A 964 34.41 -4.89 16.81
N THR A 965 33.71 -5.22 15.72
CA THR A 965 33.83 -4.45 14.47
C THR A 965 33.21 -3.07 14.54
N GLY A 966 32.26 -2.88 15.45
CA GLY A 966 31.43 -1.68 15.56
C GLY A 966 30.48 -1.51 14.37
N VAL A 967 29.54 -0.57 14.51
CA VAL A 967 28.65 -0.16 13.43
C VAL A 967 29.40 0.78 12.50
N PRO A 968 29.37 0.57 11.17
CA PRO A 968 29.99 1.49 10.21
C PRO A 968 29.51 2.93 10.37
N ASP A 969 30.41 3.91 10.21
CA ASP A 969 30.17 5.33 10.54
C ASP A 969 28.92 5.95 9.89
N LYS A 970 28.54 5.47 8.69
CA LYS A 970 27.37 5.93 7.93
C LYS A 970 26.05 5.34 8.40
N LEU A 971 26.07 4.21 9.11
CA LEU A 971 24.89 3.47 9.54
C LEU A 971 24.50 3.87 10.97
N ASN A 972 23.21 3.80 11.25
CA ASN A 972 22.67 4.13 12.56
C ASN A 972 22.84 2.95 13.55
N GLY A 973 23.72 3.14 14.53
CA GLY A 973 23.91 2.21 15.64
C GLY A 973 23.23 2.64 16.94
N ASP A 974 22.61 3.82 16.97
CA ASP A 974 22.08 4.42 18.20
C ASP A 974 20.62 3.99 18.44
N ASP A 975 19.76 4.12 17.42
CA ASP A 975 18.33 3.77 17.52
C ASP A 975 18.00 2.49 16.74
N HIS A 976 17.30 1.55 17.39
CA HIS A 976 16.91 0.27 16.79
C HIS A 976 15.49 0.33 16.22
N TYR A 977 15.32 0.98 15.07
CA TYR A 977 14.08 0.88 14.32
C TYR A 977 14.03 -0.38 13.44
N ALA A 978 12.82 -0.87 13.17
CA ALA A 978 12.54 -1.87 12.15
C ALA A 978 13.01 -1.36 10.78
N TYR A 979 13.88 -2.11 10.12
CA TYR A 979 14.40 -1.79 8.80
C TYR A 979 13.78 -2.66 7.69
N VAL A 980 13.15 -3.78 8.07
CA VAL A 980 12.29 -4.59 7.20
C VAL A 980 10.83 -4.40 7.62
N ILE A 981 9.97 -4.14 6.64
CA ILE A 981 8.52 -4.08 6.81
C ILE A 981 7.93 -5.34 6.17
N GLY A 982 6.98 -5.99 6.83
CA GLY A 982 6.25 -7.13 6.28
C GLY A 982 5.38 -6.75 5.08
N TYR A 983 4.91 -7.75 4.35
CA TYR A 983 3.98 -7.56 3.24
C TYR A 983 2.55 -7.37 3.75
N LEU A 984 1.68 -6.81 2.90
CA LEU A 984 0.27 -6.54 3.22
C LEU A 984 -0.53 -7.80 3.60
N ASP A 985 -0.04 -8.99 3.23
CA ASP A 985 -0.63 -10.28 3.58
C ASP A 985 -0.24 -10.78 4.99
N GLY A 986 0.47 -9.96 5.77
CA GLY A 986 0.88 -10.28 7.14
C GLY A 986 2.09 -11.20 7.25
N ASN A 987 2.81 -11.47 6.16
CA ASN A 987 4.02 -12.30 6.14
C ASN A 987 5.29 -11.47 5.93
N VAL A 988 6.44 -11.98 6.38
CA VAL A 988 7.76 -11.34 6.14
C VAL A 988 8.59 -12.04 5.05
N ARG A 989 8.17 -13.25 4.66
CA ARG A 989 8.71 -14.11 3.61
C ARG A 989 10.22 -14.39 3.78
N PRO A 990 10.67 -14.94 4.93
CA PRO A 990 12.09 -15.06 5.25
C PRO A 990 12.85 -15.95 4.25
N ASN A 991 12.19 -16.96 3.67
CA ASN A 991 12.77 -17.87 2.69
C ASN A 991 12.71 -17.36 1.23
N ALA A 992 12.04 -16.23 0.96
CA ALA A 992 12.01 -15.64 -0.37
C ALA A 992 13.34 -14.91 -0.67
N ASN A 993 13.70 -14.81 -1.95
CA ASN A 993 14.86 -14.01 -2.37
C ASN A 993 14.54 -12.51 -2.22
N VAL A 994 15.55 -11.71 -1.85
CA VAL A 994 15.44 -10.25 -1.74
C VAL A 994 15.86 -9.57 -3.06
N SER A 995 15.13 -8.54 -3.49
CA SER A 995 15.48 -7.78 -4.69
C SER A 995 16.59 -6.76 -4.45
N ARG A 996 17.17 -6.24 -5.54
CA ARG A 996 18.18 -5.18 -5.48
C ARG A 996 17.59 -3.86 -4.97
N ALA A 997 16.35 -3.52 -5.35
CA ALA A 997 15.62 -2.36 -4.84
C ALA A 997 15.30 -2.48 -3.34
N GLU A 998 14.84 -3.65 -2.89
CA GLU A 998 14.61 -3.91 -1.46
C GLU A 998 15.91 -3.74 -0.67
N THR A 999 17.02 -4.31 -1.17
CA THR A 999 18.33 -4.21 -0.53
C THR A 999 18.80 -2.75 -0.42
N ALA A 1000 18.71 -1.99 -1.51
CA ALA A 1000 19.10 -0.57 -1.52
C ALA A 1000 18.26 0.24 -0.53
N THR A 1001 16.95 0.01 -0.51
CA THR A 1001 16.03 0.70 0.40
C THR A 1001 16.24 0.34 1.86
N ILE A 1002 16.52 -0.93 2.19
CA ILE A 1002 16.84 -1.36 3.55
C ILE A 1002 18.08 -0.61 4.07
N PHE A 1003 19.17 -0.60 3.30
CA PHE A 1003 20.39 0.09 3.70
C PHE A 1003 20.23 1.62 3.72
N PHE A 1004 19.41 2.18 2.82
CA PHE A 1004 19.05 3.60 2.85
C PHE A 1004 18.35 3.97 4.16
N ARG A 1005 17.38 3.16 4.61
CA ARG A 1005 16.68 3.36 5.89
C ARG A 1005 17.66 3.37 7.05
N LEU A 1006 18.61 2.44 7.04
CA LEU A 1006 19.65 2.25 8.06
C LEU A 1006 20.74 3.34 8.12
N LEU A 1007 20.78 4.29 7.18
CA LEU A 1007 21.68 5.43 7.26
C LEU A 1007 21.36 6.29 8.49
N LYS A 1008 22.40 6.91 9.08
CA LYS A 1008 22.20 8.03 10.01
C LYS A 1008 21.39 9.13 9.33
N SER A 1009 20.51 9.78 10.09
CA SER A 1009 19.54 10.75 9.55
C SER A 1009 20.22 11.92 8.83
N ASP A 1010 21.31 12.44 9.37
CA ASP A 1010 22.11 13.51 8.76
C ASP A 1010 22.74 13.08 7.43
N ILE A 1011 23.25 11.85 7.34
CA ILE A 1011 23.79 11.28 6.11
C ILE A 1011 22.68 11.03 5.08
N ARG A 1012 21.55 10.46 5.50
CA ARG A 1012 20.41 10.15 4.61
C ARG A 1012 19.80 11.43 4.04
N ASP A 1013 19.36 12.32 4.92
CA ASP A 1013 18.60 13.51 4.57
C ASP A 1013 19.51 14.55 3.90
N GLY A 1014 20.78 14.64 4.31
CA GLY A 1014 21.77 15.53 3.70
C GLY A 1014 22.27 15.10 2.31
N ASN A 1015 22.01 13.85 1.90
CA ASN A 1015 22.42 13.34 0.58
C ASN A 1015 21.26 12.98 -0.35
N LEU A 1016 20.01 13.12 0.12
CA LEU A 1016 18.79 12.75 -0.59
C LEU A 1016 18.75 13.33 -2.01
N ILE A 1017 18.55 12.45 -2.99
CA ILE A 1017 18.45 12.81 -4.41
C ILE A 1017 17.56 11.77 -5.12
N ALA A 1018 16.85 12.21 -6.16
CA ALA A 1018 16.07 11.34 -7.05
C ALA A 1018 16.79 11.09 -8.39
N ASP A 1019 17.61 12.07 -8.82
CA ASP A 1019 18.43 12.00 -10.04
C ASP A 1019 19.51 10.91 -9.96
N ASN A 1020 19.60 10.13 -11.04
CA ASN A 1020 20.55 9.05 -11.21
C ASN A 1020 20.74 8.72 -12.70
N GLY A 1021 21.78 7.94 -13.01
CA GLY A 1021 22.09 7.56 -14.39
C GLY A 1021 21.43 6.27 -14.89
N PHE A 1022 20.55 5.64 -14.12
CA PHE A 1022 19.93 4.37 -14.48
C PHE A 1022 18.57 4.59 -15.17
N SER A 1023 18.41 4.06 -16.37
CA SER A 1023 17.16 4.20 -17.16
C SER A 1023 15.99 3.42 -16.58
N ASP A 1024 16.26 2.42 -15.73
CA ASP A 1024 15.27 1.57 -15.06
C ASP A 1024 14.98 1.99 -13.61
N VAL A 1025 15.42 3.19 -13.21
CA VAL A 1025 15.13 3.80 -11.90
C VAL A 1025 14.61 5.21 -12.12
N SER A 1026 13.32 5.31 -12.44
CA SER A 1026 12.63 6.55 -12.79
C SER A 1026 12.05 7.26 -11.56
N ASP A 1027 11.82 8.57 -11.66
CA ASP A 1027 11.18 9.33 -10.58
C ASP A 1027 9.74 8.82 -10.32
N GLY A 1028 9.27 8.95 -9.08
CA GLY A 1028 7.96 8.42 -8.63
C GLY A 1028 7.93 6.94 -8.27
N GLN A 1029 8.97 6.15 -8.59
CA GLN A 1029 9.07 4.76 -8.10
C GLN A 1029 9.46 4.73 -6.62
N TRP A 1030 8.83 3.85 -5.82
CA TRP A 1030 9.04 3.76 -4.36
C TRP A 1030 10.51 3.57 -3.93
N HIS A 1031 11.37 3.07 -4.82
CA HIS A 1031 12.79 2.84 -4.57
C HIS A 1031 13.72 3.89 -5.21
N ASN A 1032 13.20 4.86 -5.96
CA ASN A 1032 14.00 5.85 -6.71
C ASN A 1032 14.95 6.61 -5.79
N LYS A 1033 14.41 7.39 -4.84
CA LYS A 1033 15.21 8.23 -3.93
C LYS A 1033 16.24 7.39 -3.16
N ALA A 1034 15.86 6.18 -2.75
CA ALA A 1034 16.75 5.26 -2.05
C ALA A 1034 17.91 4.80 -2.93
N ILE A 1035 17.64 4.27 -4.13
CA ILE A 1035 18.69 3.80 -5.05
C ILE A 1035 19.59 4.95 -5.49
N SER A 1036 19.01 6.09 -5.88
CA SER A 1036 19.73 7.28 -6.34
C SER A 1036 20.67 7.81 -5.26
N THR A 1037 20.18 7.96 -4.03
CA THR A 1037 21.00 8.39 -2.88
C THR A 1037 22.11 7.40 -2.58
N MET A 1038 21.80 6.10 -2.56
CA MET A 1038 22.79 5.07 -2.26
C MET A 1038 23.85 4.92 -3.36
N ALA A 1039 23.49 5.19 -4.61
CA ALA A 1039 24.40 5.20 -5.76
C ALA A 1039 25.32 6.43 -5.70
N LYS A 1040 24.78 7.62 -5.38
CA LYS A 1040 25.56 8.84 -5.12
C LYS A 1040 26.56 8.66 -3.98
N LEU A 1041 26.19 7.93 -2.93
CA LEU A 1041 27.09 7.58 -1.82
C LEU A 1041 28.15 6.51 -2.20
N GLY A 1042 28.08 5.93 -3.40
CA GLY A 1042 28.98 4.89 -3.88
C GLY A 1042 28.78 3.53 -3.22
N ILE A 1043 27.66 3.33 -2.51
CA ILE A 1043 27.35 2.09 -1.78
C ILE A 1043 26.72 1.06 -2.71
N VAL A 1044 25.78 1.46 -3.56
CA VAL A 1044 25.21 0.59 -4.60
C VAL A 1044 25.74 0.99 -5.97
N LYS A 1045 25.76 0.03 -6.90
CA LYS A 1045 26.17 0.21 -8.29
C LYS A 1045 25.21 -0.54 -9.20
N GLY A 1046 24.94 -0.01 -10.38
CA GLY A 1046 24.18 -0.72 -11.40
C GLY A 1046 24.93 -1.94 -11.92
N ARG A 1047 24.21 -2.88 -12.54
CA ARG A 1047 24.82 -4.01 -13.26
C ARG A 1047 25.49 -3.52 -14.55
N ARG A 1048 25.01 -2.40 -15.09
CA ARG A 1048 25.63 -1.61 -16.15
C ARG A 1048 25.71 -0.14 -15.71
N ALA A 1049 26.34 0.70 -16.51
CA ALA A 1049 26.43 2.13 -16.24
C ALA A 1049 25.05 2.80 -16.19
N ASP A 1050 24.12 2.32 -17.02
CA ASP A 1050 22.79 2.85 -17.27
C ASP A 1050 21.66 1.95 -16.75
N ASN A 1051 21.95 0.82 -16.10
CA ASN A 1051 20.93 -0.13 -15.67
C ASN A 1051 21.19 -0.69 -14.27
N PHE A 1052 20.24 -0.50 -13.36
CA PHE A 1052 20.32 -0.95 -11.98
C PHE A 1052 19.78 -2.36 -11.76
N ASP A 1053 18.73 -2.74 -12.47
CA ASP A 1053 17.93 -3.96 -12.35
C ASP A 1053 17.23 -4.08 -10.97
N PRO A 1054 16.25 -3.21 -10.66
CA PRO A 1054 15.69 -3.05 -9.31
C PRO A 1054 14.95 -4.29 -8.80
N ASP A 1055 14.15 -4.94 -9.65
CA ASP A 1055 13.30 -6.08 -9.24
C ASP A 1055 14.04 -7.42 -9.23
N ALA A 1056 15.22 -7.50 -9.85
CA ALA A 1056 15.99 -8.74 -9.85
C ALA A 1056 16.46 -9.12 -8.44
N SER A 1057 16.34 -10.41 -8.12
CA SER A 1057 16.94 -10.98 -6.91
C SER A 1057 18.45 -10.74 -6.90
N ILE A 1058 18.96 -10.26 -5.77
CA ILE A 1058 20.38 -9.98 -5.58
C ILE A 1058 21.16 -11.28 -5.28
N THR A 1059 22.41 -11.36 -5.72
CA THR A 1059 23.32 -12.46 -5.37
C THR A 1059 23.97 -12.24 -4.01
N ARG A 1060 24.46 -13.31 -3.39
CA ARG A 1060 25.26 -13.25 -2.16
C ARG A 1060 26.51 -12.38 -2.32
N ALA A 1061 27.16 -12.43 -3.47
CA ALA A 1061 28.31 -11.57 -3.78
C ALA A 1061 27.95 -10.09 -3.89
N GLU A 1062 26.88 -9.75 -4.61
CA GLU A 1062 26.41 -8.37 -4.71
C GLU A 1062 26.03 -7.81 -3.33
N PHE A 1063 25.37 -8.61 -2.49
CA PHE A 1063 24.99 -8.23 -1.12
C PHE A 1063 26.22 -8.01 -0.23
N ALA A 1064 27.17 -8.95 -0.21
CA ALA A 1064 28.42 -8.82 0.54
C ALA A 1064 29.24 -7.60 0.09
N ALA A 1065 29.24 -7.29 -1.21
CA ALA A 1065 29.87 -6.11 -1.76
C ALA A 1065 29.23 -4.80 -1.28
N ILE A 1066 27.91 -4.77 -1.11
CA ILE A 1066 27.21 -3.61 -0.53
C ILE A 1066 27.62 -3.44 0.95
N CYS A 1067 27.58 -4.51 1.75
CA CYS A 1067 28.03 -4.47 3.15
C CYS A 1067 29.47 -3.93 3.24
N ALA A 1068 30.39 -4.51 2.47
CA ALA A 1068 31.82 -4.17 2.48
C ALA A 1068 32.13 -2.74 1.98
N ARG A 1069 31.17 -2.01 1.38
CA ARG A 1069 31.37 -0.60 0.98
C ARG A 1069 31.07 0.38 2.11
N PHE A 1070 30.37 -0.05 3.15
CA PHE A 1070 30.20 0.76 4.36
C PHE A 1070 31.47 0.87 5.20
N ASN A 1071 32.39 -0.09 5.06
CA ASN A 1071 33.70 -0.05 5.70
C ASN A 1071 34.79 -0.52 4.74
N THR A 1072 35.59 0.43 4.27
CA THR A 1072 36.67 0.21 3.29
C THR A 1072 38.04 0.05 3.95
N LYS A 1073 38.09 -0.14 5.29
CA LYS A 1073 39.36 -0.42 5.98
C LYS A 1073 40.03 -1.63 5.30
N PRO A 1074 41.31 -1.51 4.90
CA PRO A 1074 42.03 -2.62 4.29
C PRO A 1074 42.10 -3.81 5.26
N VAL A 1075 41.84 -5.01 4.73
CA VAL A 1075 42.04 -6.27 5.46
C VAL A 1075 43.00 -7.15 4.67
N GLU A 1076 43.73 -8.02 5.36
CA GLU A 1076 44.54 -9.03 4.67
C GLU A 1076 43.64 -10.15 4.14
N ASN A 1077 43.78 -10.47 2.86
CA ASN A 1077 43.01 -11.54 2.22
C ASN A 1077 43.54 -12.91 2.69
N SER A 1078 42.69 -13.68 3.39
CA SER A 1078 43.06 -14.98 3.96
C SER A 1078 42.65 -16.19 3.11
N GLY A 1079 42.00 -16.00 1.96
CA GLY A 1079 41.49 -17.10 1.13
C GLY A 1079 40.46 -17.96 1.87
N SER A 1080 39.49 -17.30 2.50
CA SER A 1080 38.53 -17.87 3.44
C SER A 1080 37.52 -18.82 2.78
N PHE A 1081 37.33 -18.71 1.46
CA PHE A 1081 36.37 -19.52 0.71
C PHE A 1081 36.97 -20.10 -0.57
N SER A 1082 36.67 -21.37 -0.85
CA SER A 1082 37.29 -22.10 -1.97
C SER A 1082 36.76 -21.74 -3.35
N ASP A 1083 35.62 -21.04 -3.45
CA ASP A 1083 34.86 -20.82 -4.68
C ASP A 1083 34.77 -19.35 -5.13
N ILE A 1084 35.57 -18.46 -4.53
CA ILE A 1084 35.57 -17.01 -4.89
C ILE A 1084 36.81 -16.57 -5.65
N SER A 1085 37.80 -17.44 -5.85
CA SER A 1085 39.04 -17.09 -6.55
C SER A 1085 38.75 -16.65 -7.98
N GLY A 1086 39.16 -15.43 -8.33
CA GLY A 1086 38.91 -14.82 -9.64
C GLY A 1086 37.49 -14.26 -9.82
N HIS A 1087 36.64 -14.32 -8.79
CA HIS A 1087 35.32 -13.71 -8.80
C HIS A 1087 35.44 -12.18 -8.62
N TRP A 1088 34.60 -11.40 -9.31
CA TRP A 1088 34.73 -9.92 -9.31
C TRP A 1088 34.60 -9.29 -7.91
N ALA A 1089 33.86 -9.95 -7.01
CA ALA A 1089 33.61 -9.53 -5.64
C ALA A 1089 34.56 -10.17 -4.60
N GLU A 1090 35.61 -10.89 -5.01
CA GLU A 1090 36.51 -11.63 -4.12
C GLU A 1090 37.02 -10.75 -2.95
N ASN A 1091 37.52 -9.55 -3.26
CA ASN A 1091 38.07 -8.64 -2.26
C ASN A 1091 37.00 -8.11 -1.29
N GLU A 1092 35.81 -7.82 -1.79
CA GLU A 1092 34.68 -7.39 -0.98
C GLU A 1092 34.15 -8.49 -0.07
N ILE A 1093 34.06 -9.72 -0.58
CA ILE A 1093 33.64 -10.89 0.19
C ILE A 1093 34.66 -11.14 1.31
N GLU A 1094 35.95 -11.20 1.00
CA GLU A 1094 37.01 -11.37 2.02
C GLU A 1094 37.00 -10.25 3.06
N ARG A 1095 36.72 -9.01 2.63
CA ARG A 1095 36.56 -7.90 3.58
C ARG A 1095 35.37 -8.04 4.50
N ALA A 1096 34.20 -8.38 3.97
CA ALA A 1096 33.02 -8.64 4.80
C ALA A 1096 33.23 -9.84 5.74
N ALA A 1097 33.97 -10.86 5.32
CA ALA A 1097 34.30 -12.03 6.14
C ALA A 1097 35.29 -11.69 7.25
N ALA A 1098 36.31 -10.87 6.96
CA ALA A 1098 37.28 -10.40 7.95
C ALA A 1098 36.64 -9.54 9.06
N PHE A 1099 35.56 -8.83 8.75
CA PHE A 1099 34.73 -8.13 9.75
C PHE A 1099 33.72 -9.04 10.46
N GLY A 1100 33.69 -10.34 10.17
CA GLY A 1100 32.72 -11.25 10.77
C GLY A 1100 31.26 -10.97 10.39
N TRP A 1101 31.03 -10.24 9.30
CA TRP A 1101 29.67 -9.91 8.82
C TRP A 1101 29.06 -11.06 8.02
N ILE A 1102 29.90 -11.80 7.30
CA ILE A 1102 29.47 -12.95 6.50
C ILE A 1102 30.23 -14.22 6.92
N SER A 1103 29.57 -15.35 6.70
CA SER A 1103 30.11 -16.69 6.91
C SER A 1103 29.82 -17.56 5.68
N GLY A 1104 30.73 -18.48 5.38
CA GLY A 1104 30.55 -19.48 4.33
C GLY A 1104 29.73 -20.68 4.81
N TYR A 1105 29.56 -21.64 3.93
CA TYR A 1105 28.91 -22.92 4.21
C TYR A 1105 29.91 -23.90 4.85
N PRO A 1106 29.42 -24.95 5.54
CA PRO A 1106 30.28 -25.95 6.17
C PRO A 1106 31.22 -26.70 5.21
N ASP A 1107 30.93 -26.68 3.91
CA ASP A 1107 31.74 -27.26 2.84
C ASP A 1107 32.94 -26.37 2.42
N GLY A 1108 33.10 -25.20 3.04
CA GLY A 1108 34.17 -24.23 2.74
C GLY A 1108 33.86 -23.27 1.58
N THR A 1109 32.64 -23.30 1.04
CA THR A 1109 32.21 -22.41 -0.06
C THR A 1109 31.47 -21.17 0.45
N PHE A 1110 31.47 -20.09 -0.33
CA PHE A 1110 30.64 -18.89 -0.10
C PHE A 1110 29.38 -18.87 -0.98
N ARG A 1111 29.44 -19.51 -2.16
CA ARG A 1111 28.42 -19.52 -3.21
C ARG A 1111 28.10 -18.11 -3.72
N PRO A 1112 29.08 -17.39 -4.30
CA PRO A 1112 28.95 -15.97 -4.64
C PRO A 1112 27.77 -15.66 -5.59
N ASP A 1113 27.50 -16.54 -6.55
CA ASP A 1113 26.45 -16.36 -7.56
C ASP A 1113 25.05 -16.83 -7.13
N ALA A 1114 24.92 -17.48 -5.96
CA ALA A 1114 23.63 -17.90 -5.45
C ALA A 1114 22.79 -16.69 -5.02
N ARG A 1115 21.47 -16.77 -5.21
CA ARG A 1115 20.54 -15.74 -4.75
C ARG A 1115 20.42 -15.81 -3.23
N ILE A 1116 20.42 -14.64 -2.59
CA ILE A 1116 20.33 -14.54 -1.14
C ILE A 1116 18.87 -14.44 -0.71
N THR A 1117 18.51 -15.21 0.32
CA THR A 1117 17.17 -15.12 0.93
C THR A 1117 17.07 -13.89 1.85
N ARG A 1118 15.84 -13.45 2.13
CA ARG A 1118 15.57 -12.35 3.07
C ARG A 1118 16.11 -12.65 4.47
N ALA A 1119 15.98 -13.90 4.94
CA ALA A 1119 16.54 -14.36 6.22
C ALA A 1119 18.06 -14.26 6.29
N GLU A 1120 18.77 -14.69 5.24
CA GLU A 1120 20.22 -14.56 5.16
C GLU A 1120 20.65 -13.09 5.12
N ALA A 1121 19.93 -12.25 4.36
CA ALA A 1121 20.17 -10.82 4.29
C ALA A 1121 20.02 -10.12 5.65
N MET A 1122 18.92 -10.36 6.37
CA MET A 1122 18.67 -9.80 7.72
C MET A 1122 19.75 -10.25 8.71
N THR A 1123 20.15 -11.53 8.66
CA THR A 1123 21.22 -12.07 9.52
C THR A 1123 22.55 -11.34 9.28
N MET A 1124 22.93 -11.13 8.02
CA MET A 1124 24.16 -10.40 7.68
C MET A 1124 24.08 -8.92 8.07
N ILE A 1125 22.93 -8.26 7.87
CA ILE A 1125 22.72 -6.86 8.27
C ILE A 1125 22.83 -6.70 9.78
N ASN A 1126 22.20 -7.59 10.56
CA ASN A 1126 22.30 -7.57 12.02
C ASN A 1126 23.76 -7.66 12.50
N ARG A 1127 24.59 -8.47 11.84
CA ARG A 1127 26.02 -8.53 12.13
C ARG A 1127 26.75 -7.23 11.78
N VAL A 1128 26.41 -6.58 10.66
CA VAL A 1128 26.95 -5.26 10.27
C VAL A 1128 26.59 -4.19 11.30
N LEU A 1129 25.36 -4.23 11.81
CA LEU A 1129 24.83 -3.29 12.79
C LEU A 1129 25.18 -3.66 14.24
N CYS A 1130 25.87 -4.78 14.46
CA CYS A 1130 26.10 -5.34 15.79
C CYS A 1130 24.80 -5.43 16.62
N ARG A 1131 23.68 -5.85 16.01
CA ARG A 1131 22.37 -6.04 16.66
C ARG A 1131 22.11 -7.53 16.82
N MET A 1132 22.51 -8.09 17.95
CA MET A 1132 22.62 -9.54 18.11
C MET A 1132 21.99 -10.02 19.43
N PRO A 1133 20.66 -10.03 19.55
CA PRO A 1133 20.00 -10.85 20.55
C PRO A 1133 20.44 -12.32 20.37
N GLN A 1134 20.80 -13.00 21.46
CA GLN A 1134 21.40 -14.34 21.42
C GLN A 1134 20.39 -15.45 21.71
N SER A 1135 19.26 -15.08 22.29
CA SER A 1135 18.23 -16.00 22.77
C SER A 1135 16.85 -15.36 22.68
N LYS A 1136 15.80 -16.17 22.70
CA LYS A 1136 14.42 -15.65 22.74
C LYS A 1136 14.15 -14.78 23.98
N SER A 1137 14.81 -15.04 25.11
CA SER A 1137 14.71 -14.21 26.31
C SER A 1137 15.31 -12.81 26.16
N ASP A 1138 16.04 -12.55 25.07
CA ASP A 1138 16.52 -11.23 24.73
C ASP A 1138 15.48 -10.39 23.96
N LEU A 1139 14.36 -11.00 23.57
CA LEU A 1139 13.27 -10.38 22.83
C LEU A 1139 12.07 -10.10 23.76
N LEU A 1140 11.14 -9.25 23.31
CA LEU A 1140 9.91 -8.95 24.06
C LEU A 1140 8.74 -9.80 23.57
N ASP A 1141 7.91 -10.31 24.50
CA ASP A 1141 6.71 -11.09 24.15
C ASP A 1141 5.65 -10.25 23.41
N SER A 1142 5.66 -8.92 23.56
CA SER A 1142 4.73 -8.00 22.91
C SER A 1142 5.12 -7.65 21.47
N MET A 1143 6.24 -8.19 20.96
CA MET A 1143 6.74 -7.88 19.62
C MET A 1143 5.79 -8.34 18.52
N VAL A 1144 5.87 -7.70 17.35
CA VAL A 1144 5.24 -8.21 16.14
C VAL A 1144 5.83 -9.58 15.84
N THR A 1145 4.96 -10.56 15.64
CA THR A 1145 5.33 -11.94 15.26
C THR A 1145 4.75 -12.25 13.89
N TRP A 1146 5.51 -13.00 13.10
CA TRP A 1146 5.14 -13.31 11.72
C TRP A 1146 4.73 -14.78 11.60
N PRO A 1147 3.59 -15.11 10.96
CA PRO A 1147 3.12 -16.49 10.78
C PRO A 1147 4.13 -17.40 10.09
N ASP A 1148 4.96 -16.83 9.21
CA ASP A 1148 5.98 -17.51 8.42
C ASP A 1148 7.41 -17.41 8.99
N ASN A 1149 7.56 -16.94 10.23
CA ASN A 1149 8.82 -16.93 10.98
C ASN A 1149 8.62 -17.58 12.36
N LYS A 1150 8.80 -18.90 12.44
CA LYS A 1150 8.54 -19.68 13.65
C LYS A 1150 9.72 -19.61 14.61
N PRO A 1151 9.51 -19.66 15.95
CA PRO A 1151 10.60 -19.70 16.92
C PRO A 1151 11.64 -20.82 16.73
N SER A 1152 11.28 -21.90 16.05
CA SER A 1152 12.16 -23.01 15.69
C SER A 1152 13.05 -22.74 14.48
N ASP A 1153 12.74 -21.71 13.68
CA ASP A 1153 13.47 -21.41 12.46
C ASP A 1153 14.83 -20.82 12.81
N TRP A 1154 15.88 -21.25 12.10
CA TRP A 1154 17.26 -20.79 12.35
C TRP A 1154 17.41 -19.27 12.26
N HIS A 1155 16.53 -18.61 11.50
CA HIS A 1155 16.50 -17.17 11.27
C HIS A 1155 15.54 -16.41 12.18
N TYR A 1156 14.85 -17.08 13.13
CA TYR A 1156 13.79 -16.46 13.93
C TYR A 1156 14.21 -15.14 14.56
N ILE A 1157 15.29 -15.19 15.34
CA ILE A 1157 15.80 -14.04 16.09
C ILE A 1157 16.23 -12.92 15.12
N ALA A 1158 16.91 -13.28 14.03
CA ALA A 1158 17.38 -12.29 13.04
C ALA A 1158 16.22 -11.56 12.36
N VAL A 1159 15.14 -12.26 12.06
CA VAL A 1159 13.93 -11.68 11.47
C VAL A 1159 13.21 -10.80 12.49
N GLN A 1160 13.06 -11.24 13.75
CA GLN A 1160 12.43 -10.42 14.79
C GLN A 1160 13.18 -9.10 15.01
N GLU A 1161 14.52 -9.16 15.04
CA GLU A 1161 15.42 -8.02 15.11
C GLU A 1161 15.26 -7.06 13.94
N ALA A 1162 15.03 -7.57 12.74
CA ALA A 1162 14.86 -6.74 11.55
C ALA A 1162 13.52 -6.01 11.47
N THR A 1163 12.47 -6.56 12.11
CA THR A 1163 11.08 -6.14 11.88
C THR A 1163 10.42 -5.41 13.05
N ASN A 1164 11.11 -5.25 14.17
CA ASN A 1164 10.55 -4.60 15.36
C ASN A 1164 11.41 -3.42 15.80
N SER A 1165 10.82 -2.23 15.85
CA SER A 1165 11.47 -1.09 16.48
C SER A 1165 11.47 -1.25 17.99
N HIS A 1166 12.62 -1.07 18.64
CA HIS A 1166 12.78 -1.28 20.07
C HIS A 1166 13.91 -0.45 20.68
N ASP A 1167 13.92 -0.37 22.01
CA ASP A 1167 15.09 0.03 22.81
C ASP A 1167 15.77 -1.24 23.36
N PHE A 1168 17.06 -1.13 23.73
CA PHE A 1168 17.86 -2.27 24.16
C PHE A 1168 18.88 -1.92 25.25
N ASP A 1169 19.29 -2.94 26.01
CA ASP A 1169 20.47 -2.92 26.88
C ASP A 1169 21.57 -3.82 26.28
N ARG A 1170 22.82 -3.33 26.25
CA ARG A 1170 23.96 -4.09 25.73
C ARG A 1170 24.36 -5.26 26.64
N LYS A 1171 24.54 -6.43 26.04
CA LYS A 1171 25.14 -7.63 26.64
C LYS A 1171 26.54 -7.83 26.07
N GLY A 1172 27.54 -7.22 26.72
CA GLY A 1172 28.90 -7.16 26.20
C GLY A 1172 29.04 -6.17 25.05
N GLU A 1173 29.97 -6.40 24.12
CA GLU A 1173 30.29 -5.44 23.04
C GLU A 1173 29.33 -5.53 21.83
N VAL A 1174 28.66 -6.66 21.63
CA VAL A 1174 27.83 -6.93 20.43
C VAL A 1174 26.43 -7.45 20.78
N GLY A 1175 26.28 -8.23 21.85
CA GLY A 1175 24.98 -8.78 22.25
C GLY A 1175 24.04 -7.71 22.83
N GLU A 1176 22.74 -8.02 22.89
CA GLU A 1176 21.74 -7.14 23.47
C GLU A 1176 20.51 -7.86 24.01
N SER A 1177 19.68 -7.12 24.74
CA SER A 1177 18.36 -7.52 25.21
C SER A 1177 17.40 -6.35 25.05
N TRP A 1178 16.25 -6.60 24.47
CA TRP A 1178 15.22 -5.60 24.26
C TRP A 1178 14.58 -5.18 25.58
N THR A 1179 14.31 -3.89 25.72
CA THR A 1179 13.74 -3.30 26.95
C THR A 1179 12.33 -2.77 26.74
N LYS A 1180 12.04 -2.18 25.58
CA LYS A 1180 10.67 -1.81 25.16
C LYS A 1180 10.54 -1.72 23.64
N LEU A 1181 9.31 -1.81 23.12
CA LEU A 1181 9.03 -1.52 21.72
C LEU A 1181 8.87 -0.01 21.50
N THR A 1182 9.24 0.46 20.32
CA THR A 1182 9.12 1.86 19.89
C THR A 1182 8.36 1.95 18.56
N SER A 1183 7.98 3.17 18.15
CA SER A 1183 7.27 3.37 16.89
C SER A 1183 8.20 3.16 15.68
N VAL A 1184 7.63 2.63 14.60
CA VAL A 1184 8.33 2.56 13.30
C VAL A 1184 8.37 3.97 12.68
N PRO A 1185 9.54 4.45 12.21
CA PRO A 1185 9.61 5.70 11.48
C PRO A 1185 8.72 5.68 10.23
N ASP A 1186 8.08 6.81 9.91
CA ASP A 1186 7.33 6.93 8.67
C ASP A 1186 8.27 6.96 7.46
N TRP A 1187 8.45 5.79 6.84
CA TRP A 1187 9.27 5.61 5.66
C TRP A 1187 8.57 6.02 4.36
N LYS A 1188 7.26 6.33 4.37
CA LYS A 1188 6.52 6.73 3.16
C LYS A 1188 6.96 8.10 2.66
N ARG A 1189 7.43 8.99 3.53
CA ARG A 1189 7.97 10.31 3.14
C ARG A 1189 9.18 10.28 2.17
N TYR A 1190 9.83 9.12 2.04
CA TYR A 1190 10.97 8.92 1.15
C TYR A 1190 10.65 8.04 -0.06
N GLN A 1191 9.39 7.60 -0.16
CA GLN A 1191 8.81 7.08 -1.40
C GLN A 1191 8.32 8.28 -2.22
#